data_AF-A0A2Z4FK01-F1
#
_entry.id   AF-A0A2Z4FK01-F1
#
_cell.length_a   1.000
_cell.length_b   1.000
_cell.length_c   1.000
_cell.angle_alpha   90.00
_cell.angle_beta   90.00
_cell.angle_gamma   90.00
#
_symmetry.space_group_name_H-M   'P 1'
#
loop_
_entity.id
_entity.type
_entity.pdbx_description
1 polymer ?
#
loop_
_entity_poly.entity_id
_entity_poly.type
_entity_poly.pdbx_seq_one_letter_code
_entity_poly.pdbx_strand_id
1 'polypeptide(L)'
;MMRGIAPIYLLFIGLFLVTGCTNAKLEKLPAKAALQRDDKLAISGEICTLDPETLTFPLRVIFVVDSSVSMEITDPPDPITGETGRERAVRETWTRLLDQGAAGARFSVIRFSSQAQPLTGTDLNGDGAVDTYFSADRARLSQATQALGVTDRTTNYINALGEAYYEIRTELVQAEQESLPLSNYQVIFLSDGLPDVDSTEDRGNSNENILEAVEALRELTETFKVGKFGFHTAYLASQNATFNEQATSLLQGMADVGGGNFRSFPNGEQLNFLFVDFTVLKRIFTLRALIGTNQNAVLSVAQIPEWAKKPEPVEEEPTPDAGDGDITEDDAGADVSEESDADGDAGADSDVEEVVVPTLHPYSFSDINGDGYPGCGEPLSDTDGDGLSDMAELALGSDPLVPDTDDDGLSDFLEWSYRESGFDLLDPSDARCYVPEVCENPDENGVCECLFDANSDGICDCVDDPNLTCVDDIGSDCVDLDADGFCDCPDLNNDGRCDYEDSDNDGLNDCEEVFYGSAQNGVDSDADGLPDRIEVRFGTSPVENDLNGDLDADSTSNGIEVLSNTDPLCDDSETRSRGAYQYELNKTGIDAGRTCYTFKVENITLLPTLENPAATYPGNGWNRILVYAGGVAFDSPNSFARYRVACVMANYYPDGNYRNPPSGRVQLDESDFVEVADFNADEDCKWP
;
A
#
# COMPACT_ATOMS: atom_id res chain seq x y z
N MET A 1 -59.55 -6.76 47.99
CA MET A 1 -60.29 -7.13 49.22
C MET A 1 -59.44 -8.13 50.00
N MET A 2 -59.34 -7.93 51.32
CA MET A 2 -58.84 -8.86 52.36
C MET A 2 -57.34 -9.21 52.31
N ARG A 3 -56.49 -8.54 53.11
CA ARG A 3 -56.19 -8.79 54.55
C ARG A 3 -55.51 -10.14 54.80
N GLY A 4 -54.18 -10.14 54.84
CA GLY A 4 -53.36 -11.17 55.49
C GLY A 4 -53.13 -10.82 56.96
N ILE A 5 -53.44 -11.76 57.83
CA ILE A 5 -53.40 -11.70 59.30
C ILE A 5 -52.04 -12.23 59.78
N ALA A 6 -51.52 -11.61 60.86
CA ALA A 6 -50.31 -11.97 61.63
C ALA A 6 -50.47 -13.31 62.41
N PRO A 7 -49.71 -13.65 63.48
CA PRO A 7 -48.36 -13.30 63.97
C PRO A 7 -47.56 -14.58 64.43
N ILE A 8 -46.40 -14.42 65.11
CA ILE A 8 -46.00 -15.07 66.41
C ILE A 8 -44.50 -15.48 66.50
N TYR A 9 -43.79 -14.79 67.41
CA TYR A 9 -42.77 -15.18 68.42
C TYR A 9 -41.73 -16.29 68.09
N LEU A 10 -40.46 -16.28 68.54
CA LEU A 10 -39.92 -15.85 69.84
C LEU A 10 -38.37 -15.80 69.79
N LEU A 11 -37.86 -14.89 70.61
CA LEU A 11 -36.48 -14.57 70.97
C LEU A 11 -35.63 -15.76 71.48
N PHE A 12 -34.36 -15.89 71.06
CA PHE A 12 -33.29 -16.46 71.90
C PHE A 12 -31.95 -15.79 71.59
N ILE A 13 -31.27 -15.34 72.65
CA ILE A 13 -29.98 -14.64 72.67
C ILE A 13 -28.89 -15.61 73.16
N GLY A 14 -27.75 -15.58 72.46
CA GLY A 14 -26.38 -15.80 72.99
C GLY A 14 -25.73 -17.13 72.59
N LEU A 15 -24.42 -17.26 72.35
CA LEU A 15 -23.25 -16.38 72.19
C LEU A 15 -22.02 -17.34 71.98
N PHE A 16 -21.02 -16.95 71.15
CA PHE A 16 -19.65 -17.53 70.98
C PHE A 16 -19.53 -18.93 70.33
N LEU A 17 -18.64 -19.26 69.39
CA LEU A 17 -17.36 -18.70 68.88
C LEU A 17 -17.24 -18.99 67.36
N VAL A 18 -16.80 -18.01 66.57
CA VAL A 18 -16.27 -18.23 65.21
C VAL A 18 -14.79 -17.82 65.26
N THR A 19 -13.89 -18.80 65.29
CA THR A 19 -12.47 -18.60 64.98
C THR A 19 -12.29 -18.81 63.48
N GLY A 20 -12.48 -17.74 62.70
CA GLY A 20 -11.98 -17.69 61.33
C GLY A 20 -10.49 -17.35 61.37
N CYS A 21 -9.68 -18.12 60.65
CA CYS A 21 -8.30 -17.76 60.39
C CYS A 21 -8.26 -16.36 59.75
N THR A 22 -7.44 -15.49 60.33
CA THR A 22 -7.10 -14.20 59.73
C THR A 22 -6.31 -14.49 58.47
N ASN A 23 -6.91 -14.25 57.31
CA ASN A 23 -6.18 -14.13 56.05
C ASN A 23 -5.15 -13.01 56.25
N ALA A 24 -3.86 -13.37 56.26
CA ALA A 24 -2.79 -12.39 56.27
C ALA A 24 -2.92 -11.58 54.97
N LYS A 25 -3.25 -10.30 55.09
CA LYS A 25 -3.11 -9.37 53.98
C LYS A 25 -1.62 -9.22 53.73
N LEU A 26 -1.09 -9.97 52.77
CA LEU A 26 0.15 -9.63 52.11
C LEU A 26 -0.11 -8.30 51.39
N GLU A 27 0.43 -7.21 51.93
CA GLU A 27 0.54 -5.97 51.18
C GLU A 27 1.56 -6.22 50.06
N LYS A 28 1.13 -6.05 48.79
CA LYS A 28 2.05 -5.95 47.65
C LYS A 28 3.05 -4.86 48.03
N LEU A 29 4.34 -5.20 48.10
CA LEU A 29 5.38 -4.19 48.24
C LEU A 29 5.12 -3.13 47.17
N PRO A 30 5.17 -1.82 47.50
CA PRO A 30 5.03 -0.81 46.48
C PRO A 30 6.07 -1.11 45.39
N ALA A 31 5.62 -1.21 44.14
CA ALA A 31 6.50 -1.38 43.00
C ALA A 31 7.66 -0.40 43.18
N LYS A 32 8.89 -0.92 43.16
CA LYS A 32 10.09 -0.09 43.21
C LYS A 32 9.88 0.92 42.08
N ALA A 33 9.95 2.22 42.39
CA ALA A 33 9.66 3.24 41.39
C ALA A 33 10.48 2.93 40.14
N ALA A 34 9.78 2.62 39.04
CA ALA A 34 10.40 2.33 37.75
C ALA A 34 11.48 3.39 37.52
N LEU A 35 12.65 2.97 37.07
CA LEU A 35 13.76 3.87 36.84
C LEU A 35 13.25 4.93 35.85
N GLN A 36 12.98 6.15 36.32
CA GLN A 36 12.36 7.18 35.48
C GLN A 36 13.41 7.67 34.48
N ARG A 37 13.53 6.93 33.37
CA ARG A 37 14.40 7.24 32.23
C ARG A 37 13.78 8.37 31.42
N ASP A 38 14.60 9.28 30.91
CA ASP A 38 14.16 10.32 29.96
C ASP A 38 14.33 9.81 28.52
N ASP A 39 13.77 8.63 28.27
CA ASP A 39 13.93 7.79 27.07
C ASP A 39 12.80 8.01 26.05
N LYS A 40 11.89 8.95 26.28
CA LYS A 40 10.74 9.16 25.39
C LYS A 40 11.02 10.20 24.32
N LEU A 41 10.55 9.92 23.10
CA LEU A 41 10.55 10.80 21.94
C LEU A 41 9.11 11.14 21.53
N ALA A 42 8.92 12.33 21.01
CA ALA A 42 7.70 12.75 20.34
C ALA A 42 8.01 13.29 18.95
N ILE A 43 7.29 12.80 17.95
CA ILE A 43 7.38 13.24 16.56
C ILE A 43 6.08 13.95 16.21
N SER A 44 6.19 15.09 15.52
CA SER A 44 5.02 15.83 15.04
C SER A 44 5.28 16.38 13.66
N GLY A 45 4.25 16.53 12.85
CA GLY A 45 4.44 17.04 11.50
C GLY A 45 3.15 17.35 10.78
N GLU A 46 3.30 17.75 9.53
CA GLU A 46 2.21 17.83 8.58
C GLU A 46 2.46 16.83 7.46
N ILE A 47 1.41 16.09 7.10
CA ILE A 47 1.40 15.19 5.96
C ILE A 47 0.19 15.44 5.08
N CYS A 48 0.39 15.52 3.77
CA CYS A 48 -0.66 15.60 2.77
C CYS A 48 -0.83 14.25 2.09
N THR A 49 -2.04 13.89 1.65
CA THR A 49 -2.24 12.69 0.82
C THR A 49 -1.45 12.80 -0.48
N LEU A 50 -1.23 11.67 -1.16
CA LEU A 50 -0.65 11.65 -2.50
C LEU A 50 -1.27 12.69 -3.42
N ASP A 51 -0.45 13.19 -4.34
CA ASP A 51 -0.93 14.03 -5.41
C ASP A 51 -2.07 13.31 -6.14
N PRO A 52 -3.19 14.00 -6.44
CA PRO A 52 -4.26 13.38 -7.21
C PRO A 52 -3.64 12.89 -8.51
N GLU A 53 -3.63 11.57 -8.71
CA GLU A 53 -2.95 10.91 -9.82
C GLU A 53 -3.17 11.74 -11.09
N THR A 54 -2.09 12.32 -11.61
CA THR A 54 -2.08 12.86 -12.96
C THR A 54 -1.88 11.72 -13.94
N LEU A 55 -2.70 10.66 -13.83
CA LEU A 55 -2.99 9.89 -15.04
C LEU A 55 -3.53 10.94 -16.01
N THR A 56 -2.81 11.16 -17.10
CA THR A 56 -3.27 12.05 -18.17
C THR A 56 -4.44 11.35 -18.85
N PHE A 57 -5.59 11.39 -18.20
CA PHE A 57 -6.77 10.71 -18.66
C PHE A 57 -7.09 11.20 -20.07
N PRO A 58 -7.26 10.29 -21.04
CA PRO A 58 -7.48 10.70 -22.41
C PRO A 58 -8.83 11.40 -22.52
N LEU A 59 -8.78 12.73 -22.61
CA LEU A 59 -9.91 13.54 -23.04
C LEU A 59 -9.92 13.50 -24.56
N ARG A 60 -10.99 12.94 -25.13
CA ARG A 60 -11.21 12.86 -26.58
C ARG A 60 -12.41 13.69 -26.94
N VAL A 61 -12.21 14.78 -27.67
CA VAL A 61 -13.29 15.67 -28.10
C VAL A 61 -13.43 15.61 -29.61
N ILE A 62 -14.63 15.30 -30.10
CA ILE A 62 -14.94 15.28 -31.53
C ILE A 62 -15.88 16.45 -31.83
N PHE A 63 -15.47 17.32 -32.76
CA PHE A 63 -16.33 18.36 -33.32
C PHE A 63 -16.92 17.87 -34.63
N VAL A 64 -18.22 17.62 -34.65
CA VAL A 64 -18.98 17.24 -35.85
C VAL A 64 -19.76 18.47 -36.32
N VAL A 65 -19.25 19.14 -37.35
CA VAL A 65 -19.71 20.49 -37.72
C VAL A 65 -20.34 20.49 -39.11
N ASP A 66 -21.60 20.93 -39.17
CA ASP A 66 -22.29 21.12 -40.44
C ASP A 66 -21.66 22.28 -41.22
N SER A 67 -21.50 22.04 -42.51
CA SER A 67 -20.95 22.94 -43.51
C SER A 67 -21.86 23.02 -44.74
N SER A 68 -23.15 22.80 -44.56
CA SER A 68 -24.17 22.98 -45.58
C SER A 68 -24.21 24.44 -46.09
N VAL A 69 -24.75 24.67 -47.30
CA VAL A 69 -24.88 26.04 -47.86
C VAL A 69 -25.75 26.96 -46.99
N SER A 70 -26.67 26.42 -46.19
CA SER A 70 -27.46 27.24 -45.25
C SER A 70 -26.59 27.96 -44.22
N MET A 71 -25.41 27.41 -43.90
CA MET A 71 -24.45 28.00 -42.99
C MET A 71 -23.88 29.34 -43.45
N GLU A 72 -23.91 29.65 -44.75
CA GLU A 72 -23.53 30.99 -45.25
C GLU A 72 -24.47 32.09 -44.77
N ILE A 73 -25.70 31.73 -44.41
CA ILE A 73 -26.74 32.65 -43.97
C ILE A 73 -26.82 32.70 -42.45
N THR A 74 -26.75 31.54 -41.78
CA THR A 74 -26.89 31.42 -40.33
C THR A 74 -25.59 31.72 -39.58
N ASP A 75 -24.43 31.45 -40.19
CA ASP A 75 -23.10 31.75 -39.66
C ASP A 75 -22.17 32.34 -40.75
N PRO A 76 -22.49 33.56 -41.24
CA PRO A 76 -21.69 34.22 -42.27
C PRO A 76 -20.28 34.57 -41.74
N PRO A 77 -19.25 34.59 -42.61
CA PRO A 77 -17.92 35.04 -42.23
C PRO A 77 -17.96 36.48 -41.70
N ASP A 78 -17.22 36.75 -40.64
CA ASP A 78 -17.11 38.09 -40.08
C ASP A 78 -16.50 39.05 -41.13
N PRO A 79 -17.08 40.25 -41.33
CA PRO A 79 -16.66 41.17 -42.40
C PRO A 79 -15.27 41.79 -42.17
N ILE A 80 -14.70 41.67 -40.97
CA ILE A 80 -13.38 42.21 -40.60
C ILE A 80 -12.34 41.08 -40.59
N THR A 81 -12.63 39.97 -39.92
CA THR A 81 -11.66 38.86 -39.76
C THR A 81 -11.73 37.83 -40.87
N GLY A 82 -12.86 37.74 -41.58
CA GLY A 82 -13.12 36.69 -42.58
C GLY A 82 -13.36 35.30 -41.98
N GLU A 83 -13.44 35.18 -40.65
CA GLU A 83 -13.63 33.93 -39.92
C GLU A 83 -15.12 33.75 -39.56
N THR A 84 -15.63 32.54 -39.68
CA THR A 84 -16.99 32.18 -39.25
C THR A 84 -17.09 31.96 -37.74
N GLY A 85 -18.29 32.01 -37.18
CA GLY A 85 -18.52 31.76 -35.76
C GLY A 85 -18.16 30.34 -35.35
N ARG A 86 -18.39 29.35 -36.22
CA ARG A 86 -17.99 27.95 -36.00
C ARG A 86 -16.48 27.74 -35.96
N GLU A 87 -15.73 28.37 -36.87
CA GLU A 87 -14.26 28.33 -36.86
C GLU A 87 -13.72 28.88 -35.55
N ARG A 88 -14.21 30.06 -35.15
CA ARG A 88 -13.80 30.70 -33.90
C ARG A 88 -14.15 29.86 -32.67
N ALA A 89 -15.37 29.32 -32.58
CA ALA A 89 -15.82 28.56 -31.42
C ALA A 89 -15.02 27.25 -31.22
N VAL A 90 -14.75 26.52 -32.32
CA VAL A 90 -13.90 25.33 -32.29
C VAL A 90 -12.48 25.72 -31.88
N ARG A 91 -11.90 26.76 -32.50
CA ARG A 91 -10.56 27.28 -32.19
C ARG A 91 -10.39 27.64 -30.73
N GLU A 92 -11.29 28.45 -30.20
CA GLU A 92 -11.26 28.90 -28.80
C GLU A 92 -11.37 27.72 -27.83
N THR A 93 -12.16 26.71 -28.18
CA THR A 93 -12.38 25.55 -27.31
C THR A 93 -11.15 24.66 -27.22
N TRP A 94 -10.58 24.21 -28.35
CA TRP A 94 -9.37 23.37 -28.29
C TRP A 94 -8.16 24.16 -27.78
N THR A 95 -8.05 25.47 -28.11
CA THR A 95 -6.96 26.31 -27.59
C THR A 95 -7.03 26.40 -26.08
N ARG A 96 -8.22 26.69 -25.52
CA ARG A 96 -8.43 26.77 -24.07
C ARG A 96 -8.10 25.45 -23.38
N LEU A 97 -8.54 24.33 -23.93
CA LEU A 97 -8.33 23.00 -23.32
C LEU A 97 -6.86 22.57 -23.37
N LEU A 98 -6.14 22.85 -24.47
CA LEU A 98 -4.69 22.62 -24.55
C LEU A 98 -3.89 23.56 -23.63
N ASP A 99 -4.31 24.83 -23.49
CA ASP A 99 -3.64 25.81 -22.64
C ASP A 99 -3.86 25.56 -21.14
N GLN A 100 -4.97 24.93 -20.75
CA GLN A 100 -5.30 24.58 -19.36
C GLN A 100 -4.55 23.35 -18.85
N GLY A 101 -3.62 22.77 -19.62
CA GLY A 101 -2.78 21.67 -19.18
C GLY A 101 -3.47 20.32 -19.11
N ALA A 102 -4.55 20.11 -19.88
CA ALA A 102 -5.12 18.77 -20.07
C ALA A 102 -4.15 17.93 -20.92
N ALA A 103 -3.08 17.41 -20.30
CA ALA A 103 -1.96 16.76 -20.97
C ALA A 103 -2.34 15.48 -21.77
N GLY A 104 -3.57 14.96 -21.59
CA GLY A 104 -4.16 13.88 -22.39
C GLY A 104 -5.21 14.31 -23.41
N ALA A 105 -5.46 15.61 -23.61
CA ALA A 105 -6.53 16.10 -24.50
C ALA A 105 -6.15 16.01 -25.98
N ARG A 106 -6.93 15.28 -26.76
CA ARG A 106 -6.83 15.22 -28.22
C ARG A 106 -8.18 15.51 -28.87
N PHE A 107 -8.13 16.10 -30.05
CA PHE A 107 -9.29 16.63 -30.74
C PHE A 107 -9.41 16.02 -32.13
N SER A 108 -10.64 15.69 -32.51
CA SER A 108 -10.99 15.41 -33.90
C SER A 108 -11.95 16.48 -34.43
N VAL A 109 -11.82 16.80 -35.71
CA VAL A 109 -12.72 17.73 -36.41
C VAL A 109 -13.26 17.05 -37.67
N ILE A 110 -14.57 16.83 -37.67
CA ILE A 110 -15.32 16.29 -38.80
C ILE A 110 -16.14 17.42 -39.41
N ARG A 111 -15.91 17.68 -40.69
CA ARG A 111 -16.75 18.56 -41.48
C ARG A 111 -17.75 17.72 -42.24
N PHE A 112 -19.04 18.02 -42.13
CA PHE A 112 -20.05 17.29 -42.91
C PHE A 112 -20.96 18.20 -43.72
N SER A 113 -21.46 17.66 -44.82
CA SER A 113 -22.47 18.23 -45.69
C SER A 113 -23.18 17.08 -46.41
N SER A 114 -22.96 16.91 -47.72
CA SER A 114 -23.37 15.71 -48.47
C SER A 114 -22.51 14.49 -48.12
N GLN A 115 -21.26 14.74 -47.74
CA GLN A 115 -20.27 13.76 -47.26
C GLN A 115 -19.74 14.21 -45.90
N ALA A 116 -19.26 13.28 -45.10
CA ALA A 116 -18.49 13.56 -43.89
C ALA A 116 -17.00 13.43 -44.23
N GLN A 117 -16.20 14.40 -43.81
CA GLN A 117 -14.77 14.46 -44.05
C GLN A 117 -14.03 14.62 -42.72
N PRO A 118 -13.19 13.65 -42.34
CA PRO A 118 -12.28 13.79 -41.21
C PRO A 118 -11.14 14.74 -41.59
N LEU A 119 -10.89 15.78 -40.79
CA LEU A 119 -9.89 16.82 -41.10
C LEU A 119 -8.61 16.71 -40.27
N THR A 120 -8.62 15.85 -39.25
CA THR A 120 -7.52 15.64 -38.29
C THR A 120 -6.82 14.30 -38.42
N GLY A 121 -7.23 13.47 -39.40
CA GLY A 121 -6.62 12.18 -39.71
C GLY A 121 -5.12 12.29 -39.99
N THR A 122 -4.33 11.46 -39.32
CA THR A 122 -2.89 11.35 -39.49
C THR A 122 -2.47 9.89 -39.75
N ASP A 123 -1.69 9.72 -40.81
CA ASP A 123 -0.97 8.49 -41.14
C ASP A 123 0.40 8.55 -40.44
N LEU A 124 0.60 7.70 -39.43
CA LEU A 124 1.81 7.64 -38.61
C LEU A 124 2.86 6.73 -39.24
N ASN A 125 2.44 5.69 -39.95
CA ASN A 125 3.32 4.66 -40.50
C ASN A 125 3.71 4.90 -41.98
N GLY A 126 3.06 5.85 -42.65
CA GLY A 126 3.31 6.26 -44.04
C GLY A 126 2.76 5.31 -45.10
N ASP A 127 1.83 4.42 -44.76
CA ASP A 127 1.25 3.42 -45.65
C ASP A 127 0.07 3.95 -46.51
N GLY A 128 -0.34 5.18 -46.28
CA GLY A 128 -1.45 5.84 -46.95
C GLY A 128 -2.83 5.61 -46.32
N ALA A 129 -2.90 4.86 -45.21
CA ALA A 129 -4.07 4.75 -44.34
C ALA A 129 -3.95 5.71 -43.15
N VAL A 130 -5.10 6.13 -42.61
CA VAL A 130 -5.12 6.99 -41.43
C VAL A 130 -5.05 6.10 -40.19
N ASP A 131 -4.01 6.27 -39.39
CA ASP A 131 -3.81 5.50 -38.15
C ASP A 131 -4.59 6.09 -36.97
N THR A 132 -4.60 7.44 -36.85
CA THR A 132 -5.35 8.14 -35.80
C THR A 132 -6.07 9.37 -36.34
N TYR A 133 -7.25 9.64 -35.78
CA TYR A 133 -8.09 10.79 -36.11
C TYR A 133 -7.98 11.92 -35.08
N PHE A 134 -7.34 11.66 -33.95
CA PHE A 134 -7.24 12.56 -32.82
C PHE A 134 -5.86 13.22 -32.77
N SER A 135 -5.84 14.56 -32.75
CA SER A 135 -4.60 15.32 -32.72
C SER A 135 -4.57 16.33 -31.58
N ALA A 136 -3.38 16.53 -31.01
CA ALA A 136 -3.07 17.67 -30.13
C ALA A 136 -2.18 18.72 -30.84
N ASP A 137 -1.79 18.47 -32.10
CA ASP A 137 -0.95 19.39 -32.87
C ASP A 137 -1.75 20.64 -33.26
N ARG A 138 -1.34 21.79 -32.72
CA ARG A 138 -1.97 23.09 -32.98
C ARG A 138 -1.95 23.47 -34.46
N ALA A 139 -0.94 23.07 -35.23
CA ALA A 139 -0.88 23.36 -36.65
C ALA A 139 -1.96 22.59 -37.43
N ARG A 140 -2.12 21.29 -37.13
CA ARG A 140 -3.16 20.44 -37.72
C ARG A 140 -4.56 20.89 -37.32
N LEU A 141 -4.78 21.14 -36.03
CA LEU A 141 -6.07 21.64 -35.55
C LEU A 141 -6.41 23.00 -36.15
N SER A 142 -5.44 23.89 -36.34
CA SER A 142 -5.67 25.17 -37.02
C SER A 142 -6.08 24.98 -38.48
N GLN A 143 -5.41 24.08 -39.22
CA GLN A 143 -5.76 23.77 -40.61
C GLN A 143 -7.17 23.14 -40.71
N ALA A 144 -7.46 22.16 -39.85
CA ALA A 144 -8.76 21.51 -39.78
C ALA A 144 -9.87 22.52 -39.44
N THR A 145 -9.60 23.42 -38.48
CA THR A 145 -10.56 24.46 -38.10
C THR A 145 -10.85 25.39 -39.29
N GLN A 146 -9.83 25.88 -40.01
CA GLN A 146 -10.01 26.76 -41.18
C GLN A 146 -10.83 26.10 -42.30
N ALA A 147 -10.77 24.77 -42.44
CA ALA A 147 -11.55 24.06 -43.45
C ALA A 147 -13.07 24.07 -43.15
N LEU A 148 -13.49 24.38 -41.92
CA LEU A 148 -14.91 24.53 -41.55
C LEU A 148 -15.58 25.73 -42.23
N GLY A 149 -14.82 26.74 -42.64
CA GLY A 149 -15.35 27.90 -43.36
C GLY A 149 -15.91 27.56 -44.76
N VAL A 150 -15.56 26.40 -45.32
CA VAL A 150 -16.00 25.96 -46.66
C VAL A 150 -17.37 25.31 -46.59
N THR A 151 -18.30 25.73 -47.45
CA THR A 151 -19.68 25.21 -47.51
C THR A 151 -19.93 24.28 -48.72
N ASP A 152 -20.87 23.33 -48.61
CA ASP A 152 -21.28 22.42 -49.69
C ASP A 152 -22.79 22.05 -49.61
N ARG A 153 -23.32 21.39 -50.65
CA ARG A 153 -24.73 21.47 -51.10
C ARG A 153 -25.83 21.04 -50.13
N THR A 154 -25.70 19.95 -49.38
CA THR A 154 -26.81 19.38 -48.57
C THR A 154 -26.35 18.97 -47.17
N THR A 155 -27.30 18.57 -46.31
CA THR A 155 -27.07 18.21 -44.91
C THR A 155 -27.38 16.72 -44.68
N ASN A 156 -26.36 15.89 -44.49
CA ASN A 156 -26.51 14.45 -44.23
C ASN A 156 -25.95 14.07 -42.85
N TYR A 157 -26.84 13.83 -41.88
CA TYR A 157 -26.44 13.52 -40.51
C TYR A 157 -25.91 12.10 -40.37
N ILE A 158 -26.48 11.14 -41.08
CA ILE A 158 -26.05 9.73 -40.99
C ILE A 158 -24.60 9.56 -41.44
N ASN A 159 -24.18 10.24 -42.50
CA ASN A 159 -22.77 10.20 -42.90
C ASN A 159 -21.87 10.80 -41.82
N ALA A 160 -22.29 11.89 -41.18
CA ALA A 160 -21.52 12.54 -40.12
C ALA A 160 -21.39 11.65 -38.87
N LEU A 161 -22.49 11.02 -38.45
CA LEU A 161 -22.52 10.10 -37.32
C LEU A 161 -21.75 8.80 -37.62
N GLY A 162 -21.84 8.30 -38.85
CA GLY A 162 -21.06 7.15 -39.31
C GLY A 162 -19.56 7.39 -39.29
N GLU A 163 -19.12 8.59 -39.68
CA GLU A 163 -17.71 9.00 -39.58
C GLU A 163 -17.28 9.09 -38.12
N ALA A 164 -18.06 9.76 -37.26
CA ALA A 164 -17.77 9.83 -35.83
C ALA A 164 -17.68 8.44 -35.18
N TYR A 165 -18.55 7.52 -35.58
CA TYR A 165 -18.52 6.13 -35.12
C TYR A 165 -17.23 5.42 -35.54
N TYR A 166 -16.81 5.62 -36.80
CA TYR A 166 -15.57 5.04 -37.31
C TYR A 166 -14.33 5.58 -36.58
N GLU A 167 -14.26 6.89 -36.35
CA GLU A 167 -13.14 7.52 -35.63
C GLU A 167 -13.04 7.03 -34.17
N ILE A 168 -14.16 7.01 -33.44
CA ILE A 168 -14.19 6.50 -32.06
C ILE A 168 -13.79 5.03 -32.02
N ARG A 169 -14.38 4.20 -32.88
CA ARG A 169 -14.09 2.76 -32.88
C ARG A 169 -12.60 2.50 -33.16
N THR A 170 -12.01 3.19 -34.13
CA THR A 170 -10.60 3.02 -34.47
C THR A 170 -9.70 3.37 -33.28
N GLU A 171 -9.98 4.47 -32.58
CA GLU A 171 -9.25 4.83 -31.36
C GLU A 171 -9.47 3.83 -30.22
N LEU A 172 -10.71 3.40 -29.98
CA LEU A 172 -11.04 2.47 -28.89
C LEU A 172 -10.41 1.08 -29.08
N VAL A 173 -10.26 0.62 -30.33
CA VAL A 173 -9.60 -0.67 -30.64
C VAL A 173 -8.09 -0.61 -30.41
N GLN A 174 -7.48 0.58 -30.54
CA GLN A 174 -6.06 0.78 -30.33
C GLN A 174 -5.69 1.20 -28.90
N ALA A 175 -6.68 1.60 -28.09
CA ALA A 175 -6.46 2.07 -26.72
C ALA A 175 -6.16 0.91 -25.76
N GLU A 176 -5.28 1.17 -24.79
CA GLU A 176 -5.01 0.25 -23.68
C GLU A 176 -6.27 0.07 -22.81
N GLN A 177 -6.61 -1.18 -22.49
CA GLN A 177 -7.86 -1.53 -21.81
C GLN A 177 -7.98 -0.88 -20.42
N GLU A 178 -6.85 -0.61 -19.75
CA GLU A 178 -6.79 0.04 -18.44
C GLU A 178 -7.08 1.55 -18.49
N SER A 179 -6.83 2.18 -19.64
CA SER A 179 -7.06 3.61 -19.84
C SER A 179 -8.52 3.95 -20.17
N LEU A 180 -9.28 2.99 -20.71
CA LEU A 180 -10.66 3.20 -21.19
C LEU A 180 -11.64 3.53 -20.05
N PRO A 181 -11.67 2.83 -18.90
CA PRO A 181 -12.54 3.16 -17.77
C PRO A 181 -12.31 4.55 -17.15
N LEU A 182 -11.17 5.16 -17.46
CA LEU A 182 -10.77 6.46 -16.93
C LEU A 182 -10.82 7.57 -18.01
N SER A 183 -11.19 7.21 -19.24
CA SER A 183 -11.26 8.12 -20.39
C SER A 183 -12.55 8.96 -20.42
N ASN A 184 -12.47 10.14 -21.03
CA ASN A 184 -13.62 11.03 -21.21
C ASN A 184 -13.81 11.38 -22.69
N TYR A 185 -14.86 10.84 -23.31
CA TYR A 185 -15.20 11.04 -24.72
C TYR A 185 -16.38 12.01 -24.86
N GLN A 186 -16.17 13.13 -25.56
CA GLN A 186 -17.15 14.20 -25.72
C GLN A 186 -17.37 14.48 -27.21
N VAL A 187 -18.58 14.25 -27.70
CA VAL A 187 -18.97 14.54 -29.09
C VAL A 187 -19.80 15.82 -29.10
N ILE A 188 -19.45 16.77 -29.97
CA ILE A 188 -20.14 18.05 -30.12
C ILE A 188 -20.65 18.15 -31.55
N PHE A 189 -21.95 18.00 -31.72
CA PHE A 189 -22.63 18.05 -33.01
C PHE A 189 -23.27 19.42 -33.23
N LEU A 190 -22.80 20.16 -34.24
CA LEU A 190 -23.27 21.50 -34.59
C LEU A 190 -24.01 21.49 -35.92
N SER A 191 -25.24 22.01 -35.94
CA SER A 191 -26.03 22.17 -37.17
C SER A 191 -26.96 23.39 -37.13
N ASP A 192 -27.32 23.91 -38.30
CA ASP A 192 -28.30 24.99 -38.51
C ASP A 192 -29.58 24.49 -39.20
N GLY A 193 -29.57 23.23 -39.65
CA GLY A 193 -30.52 22.67 -40.59
C GLY A 193 -31.25 21.43 -40.08
N LEU A 194 -32.19 20.95 -40.90
CA LEU A 194 -32.76 19.63 -40.78
C LEU A 194 -32.01 18.68 -41.73
N PRO A 195 -31.95 17.38 -41.41
CA PRO A 195 -31.41 16.38 -42.32
C PRO A 195 -32.15 16.40 -43.67
N ASP A 196 -31.40 16.29 -44.76
CA ASP A 196 -31.95 16.10 -46.10
C ASP A 196 -32.50 14.66 -46.22
N VAL A 197 -33.82 14.54 -46.23
CA VAL A 197 -34.57 13.27 -46.23
C VAL A 197 -34.93 12.77 -47.64
N ASP A 198 -34.27 13.25 -48.71
CA ASP A 198 -34.66 12.94 -50.09
C ASP A 198 -34.89 11.42 -50.29
N SER A 199 -36.16 11.08 -50.47
CA SER A 199 -36.70 9.71 -50.48
C SER A 199 -36.36 8.94 -51.75
N THR A 200 -35.58 9.54 -52.65
CA THR A 200 -35.20 8.94 -53.94
C THR A 200 -33.90 8.15 -53.88
N GLU A 201 -33.10 8.31 -52.82
CA GLU A 201 -31.77 7.69 -52.70
C GLU A 201 -31.56 6.77 -51.48
N ASP A 202 -32.62 6.38 -50.75
CA ASP A 202 -32.50 5.50 -49.56
C ASP A 202 -31.35 5.93 -48.60
N ARG A 203 -31.14 7.24 -48.43
CA ARG A 203 -30.02 7.79 -47.64
C ARG A 203 -30.12 7.52 -46.12
N GLY A 204 -31.17 6.83 -45.67
CA GLY A 204 -31.37 6.46 -44.27
C GLY A 204 -31.46 7.63 -43.29
N ASN A 205 -31.66 8.87 -43.75
CA ASN A 205 -31.54 10.09 -42.93
C ASN A 205 -32.84 10.45 -42.18
N SER A 206 -33.63 9.44 -41.79
CA SER A 206 -34.85 9.63 -41.00
C SER A 206 -34.50 9.97 -39.55
N ASN A 207 -35.40 10.64 -38.84
CA ASN A 207 -35.18 10.96 -37.42
C ASN A 207 -34.94 9.70 -36.57
N GLU A 208 -35.60 8.59 -36.88
CA GLU A 208 -35.44 7.31 -36.18
C GLU A 208 -34.02 6.77 -36.35
N ASN A 209 -33.56 6.66 -37.60
CA ASN A 209 -32.21 6.18 -37.90
C ASN A 209 -31.11 7.08 -37.32
N ILE A 210 -31.34 8.39 -37.24
CA ILE A 210 -30.40 9.34 -36.64
C ILE A 210 -30.27 9.09 -35.13
N LEU A 211 -31.40 8.88 -34.44
CA LEU A 211 -31.39 8.56 -33.01
C LEU A 211 -30.74 7.19 -32.76
N GLU A 212 -31.03 6.18 -33.59
CA GLU A 212 -30.36 4.87 -33.54
C GLU A 212 -28.84 4.99 -33.75
N ALA A 213 -28.38 5.87 -34.65
CA ALA A 213 -26.95 6.09 -34.87
C ALA A 213 -26.26 6.75 -33.66
N VAL A 214 -26.95 7.67 -32.97
CA VAL A 214 -26.44 8.25 -31.71
C VAL A 214 -26.44 7.22 -30.59
N GLU A 215 -27.47 6.37 -30.51
CA GLU A 215 -27.52 5.26 -29.58
C GLU A 215 -26.38 4.28 -29.82
N ALA A 216 -26.09 3.93 -31.07
CA ALA A 216 -24.97 3.05 -31.43
C ALA A 216 -23.60 3.62 -31.00
N LEU A 217 -23.42 4.95 -31.02
CA LEU A 217 -22.21 5.60 -30.48
C LEU A 217 -22.11 5.42 -28.96
N ARG A 218 -23.22 5.64 -28.23
CA ARG A 218 -23.27 5.43 -26.79
C ARG A 218 -22.99 3.97 -26.44
N GLU A 219 -23.69 3.04 -27.08
CA GLU A 219 -23.52 1.59 -26.90
C GLU A 219 -22.10 1.12 -27.22
N LEU A 220 -21.46 1.68 -28.26
CA LEU A 220 -20.05 1.42 -28.56
C LEU A 220 -19.18 1.80 -27.36
N THR A 221 -19.33 3.01 -26.82
CA THR A 221 -18.53 3.45 -25.67
C THR A 221 -18.83 2.66 -24.39
N GLU A 222 -20.08 2.24 -24.19
CA GLU A 222 -20.47 1.36 -23.07
C GLU A 222 -19.85 -0.04 -23.22
N THR A 223 -19.83 -0.58 -24.44
CA THR A 223 -19.22 -1.89 -24.74
C THR A 223 -17.73 -1.91 -24.43
N PHE A 224 -17.02 -0.81 -24.75
CA PHE A 224 -15.61 -0.62 -24.45
C PHE A 224 -15.34 -0.08 -23.03
N LYS A 225 -16.38 0.03 -22.19
CA LYS A 225 -16.31 0.51 -20.80
C LYS A 225 -15.61 1.87 -20.65
N VAL A 226 -15.92 2.80 -21.54
CA VAL A 226 -15.41 4.18 -21.45
C VAL A 226 -15.91 4.85 -20.17
N GLY A 227 -15.02 5.53 -19.44
CA GLY A 227 -15.34 6.14 -18.14
C GLY A 227 -16.46 7.18 -18.18
N LYS A 228 -16.43 8.07 -19.16
CA LYS A 228 -17.49 9.05 -19.40
C LYS A 228 -17.69 9.30 -20.89
N PHE A 229 -18.93 9.23 -21.34
CA PHE A 229 -19.33 9.60 -22.70
C PHE A 229 -20.42 10.68 -22.65
N GLY A 230 -20.35 11.66 -23.54
CA GLY A 230 -21.40 12.67 -23.72
C GLY A 230 -21.58 13.07 -25.18
N PHE A 231 -22.80 12.97 -25.69
CA PHE A 231 -23.17 13.46 -27.02
C PHE A 231 -23.94 14.78 -26.90
N HIS A 232 -23.28 15.88 -27.23
CA HIS A 232 -23.78 17.24 -27.12
C HIS A 232 -24.24 17.77 -28.46
N THR A 233 -25.34 18.51 -28.48
CA THR A 233 -25.87 19.12 -29.71
C THR A 233 -25.99 20.63 -29.58
N ALA A 234 -25.60 21.33 -30.63
CA ALA A 234 -25.68 22.78 -30.76
C ALA A 234 -26.50 23.13 -32.01
N TYR A 235 -27.53 23.96 -31.83
CA TYR A 235 -28.38 24.44 -32.92
C TYR A 235 -28.16 25.92 -33.20
N LEU A 236 -27.92 26.28 -34.46
CA LEU A 236 -27.91 27.67 -34.92
C LEU A 236 -29.30 28.04 -35.46
N ALA A 237 -30.02 28.88 -34.73
CA ALA A 237 -31.41 29.17 -35.04
C ALA A 237 -31.57 30.09 -36.27
N SER A 238 -32.39 29.64 -37.21
CA SER A 238 -32.79 30.44 -38.39
C SER A 238 -33.90 31.45 -38.06
N GLN A 239 -34.30 32.29 -39.03
CA GLN A 239 -35.45 33.20 -38.86
C GLN A 239 -36.82 32.49 -38.93
N ASN A 240 -36.88 31.19 -39.23
CA ASN A 240 -38.13 30.45 -39.43
C ASN A 240 -38.53 29.65 -38.18
N ALA A 241 -39.55 30.12 -37.46
CA ALA A 241 -39.98 29.54 -36.18
C ALA A 241 -40.40 28.06 -36.25
N THR A 242 -41.13 27.64 -37.30
CA THR A 242 -41.59 26.25 -37.42
C THR A 242 -40.45 25.29 -37.75
N PHE A 243 -39.47 25.76 -38.52
CA PHE A 243 -38.27 24.99 -38.83
C PHE A 243 -37.40 24.81 -37.58
N ASN A 244 -37.23 25.89 -36.80
CA ASN A 244 -36.47 25.87 -35.56
C ASN A 244 -37.06 24.89 -34.54
N GLU A 245 -38.39 24.78 -34.44
CA GLU A 245 -39.06 23.85 -33.52
C GLU A 245 -38.75 22.38 -33.88
N GLN A 246 -38.80 22.03 -35.17
CA GLN A 246 -38.48 20.68 -35.64
C GLN A 246 -37.01 20.32 -35.44
N ALA A 247 -36.10 21.24 -35.81
CA ALA A 247 -34.67 21.03 -35.66
C ALA A 247 -34.24 20.95 -34.18
N THR A 248 -34.82 21.81 -33.34
CA THR A 248 -34.61 21.78 -31.89
C THR A 248 -35.07 20.44 -31.30
N SER A 249 -36.26 19.95 -31.68
CA SER A 249 -36.78 18.67 -31.19
C SER A 249 -35.86 17.50 -31.55
N LEU A 250 -35.36 17.45 -32.79
CA LEU A 250 -34.43 16.40 -33.23
C LEU A 250 -33.08 16.48 -32.50
N LEU A 251 -32.46 17.65 -32.46
CA LEU A 251 -31.14 17.82 -31.83
C LEU A 251 -31.21 17.63 -30.30
N GLN A 252 -32.30 18.05 -29.68
CA GLN A 252 -32.56 17.74 -28.27
C GLN A 252 -32.68 16.23 -28.06
N GLY A 253 -33.48 15.54 -28.89
CA GLY A 253 -33.58 14.07 -28.83
C GLY A 253 -32.24 13.36 -29.00
N MET A 254 -31.37 13.85 -29.89
CA MET A 254 -30.01 13.32 -30.06
C MET A 254 -29.16 13.50 -28.80
N ALA A 255 -29.20 14.68 -28.16
CA ALA A 255 -28.48 14.90 -26.91
C ALA A 255 -29.02 14.03 -25.77
N ASP A 256 -30.34 13.90 -25.67
CA ASP A 256 -30.99 13.08 -24.64
C ASP A 256 -30.63 11.59 -24.79
N VAL A 257 -30.63 11.06 -26.03
CA VAL A 257 -30.25 9.66 -26.32
C VAL A 257 -28.76 9.40 -26.05
N GLY A 258 -27.89 10.35 -26.39
CA GLY A 258 -26.44 10.22 -26.16
C GLY A 258 -25.95 10.76 -24.82
N GLY A 259 -26.85 11.04 -23.86
CA GLY A 259 -26.51 11.41 -22.49
C GLY A 259 -25.83 12.77 -22.32
N GLY A 260 -25.96 13.67 -23.30
CA GLY A 260 -25.33 14.99 -23.28
C GLY A 260 -26.33 16.15 -23.13
N ASN A 261 -25.84 17.35 -23.43
CA ASN A 261 -26.59 18.60 -23.30
C ASN A 261 -26.94 19.19 -24.67
N PHE A 262 -28.14 19.73 -24.81
CA PHE A 262 -28.56 20.52 -25.97
C PHE A 262 -28.47 22.02 -25.70
N ARG A 263 -27.97 22.78 -26.68
CA ARG A 263 -27.97 24.25 -26.65
C ARG A 263 -28.44 24.82 -27.99
N SER A 264 -29.38 25.76 -27.94
CA SER A 264 -29.80 26.57 -29.09
C SER A 264 -29.18 27.97 -29.00
N PHE A 265 -28.66 28.46 -30.12
CA PHE A 265 -28.10 29.79 -30.29
C PHE A 265 -29.04 30.62 -31.17
N PRO A 266 -29.72 31.63 -30.59
CA PRO A 266 -30.49 32.61 -31.35
C PRO A 266 -29.62 33.33 -32.38
N ASN A 267 -30.24 33.78 -33.47
CA ASN A 267 -29.54 34.54 -34.51
C ASN A 267 -28.83 35.78 -33.93
N GLY A 268 -27.51 35.87 -34.15
CA GLY A 268 -26.64 36.94 -33.66
C GLY A 268 -26.02 36.70 -32.28
N GLU A 269 -26.34 35.60 -31.58
CA GLU A 269 -25.59 35.18 -30.39
C GLU A 269 -24.24 34.57 -30.79
N GLN A 270 -23.22 34.81 -29.96
CA GLN A 270 -21.88 34.28 -30.20
C GLN A 270 -21.82 32.79 -29.87
N LEU A 271 -21.57 31.95 -30.88
CA LEU A 271 -21.36 30.51 -30.71
C LEU A 271 -20.17 30.23 -29.78
N ASN A 272 -20.38 29.31 -28.82
CA ASN A 272 -19.40 28.80 -27.88
C ASN A 272 -19.83 27.41 -27.36
N PHE A 273 -18.91 26.62 -26.82
CA PHE A 273 -19.19 25.27 -26.30
C PHE A 273 -19.09 25.16 -24.77
N LEU A 274 -19.45 26.23 -24.05
CA LEU A 274 -19.33 26.28 -22.58
C LEU A 274 -20.34 25.38 -21.84
N PHE A 275 -21.35 24.86 -22.54
CA PHE A 275 -22.37 23.97 -21.98
C PHE A 275 -21.94 22.49 -21.93
N VAL A 276 -20.73 22.19 -22.42
CA VAL A 276 -20.14 20.85 -22.43
C VAL A 276 -19.21 20.72 -21.23
N ASP A 277 -19.35 19.62 -20.51
CA ASP A 277 -18.54 19.33 -19.33
C ASP A 277 -17.28 18.56 -19.73
N PHE A 278 -16.17 19.29 -19.88
CA PHE A 278 -14.85 18.74 -20.18
C PHE A 278 -14.06 18.34 -18.92
N THR A 279 -14.70 18.32 -17.73
CA THR A 279 -13.99 18.00 -16.49
C THR A 279 -13.51 16.55 -16.54
N VAL A 280 -12.23 16.37 -16.29
CA VAL A 280 -11.59 15.06 -16.13
C VAL A 280 -11.66 14.71 -14.65
N LEU A 281 -12.10 13.50 -14.32
CA LEU A 281 -12.17 13.03 -12.93
C LEU A 281 -10.74 12.94 -12.39
N LYS A 282 -10.45 13.67 -11.31
CA LYS A 282 -9.22 13.47 -10.55
C LYS A 282 -9.50 12.44 -9.48
N ARG A 283 -8.69 11.38 -9.41
CA ARG A 283 -8.73 10.44 -8.30
C ARG A 283 -8.13 11.14 -7.08
N ILE A 284 -8.93 11.29 -6.03
CA ILE A 284 -8.48 11.87 -4.76
C ILE A 284 -8.06 10.73 -3.84
N PHE A 285 -6.97 10.93 -3.10
CA PHE A 285 -6.49 9.96 -2.12
C PHE A 285 -6.94 10.35 -0.71
N THR A 286 -7.05 9.35 0.15
CA THR A 286 -7.27 9.47 1.59
C THR A 286 -6.21 8.70 2.34
N LEU A 287 -5.79 9.23 3.49
CA LEU A 287 -4.87 8.54 4.38
C LEU A 287 -5.57 7.34 5.02
N ARG A 288 -5.04 6.14 4.81
CA ARG A 288 -5.51 4.88 5.38
C ARG A 288 -4.76 4.55 6.67
N ALA A 289 -3.44 4.62 6.63
CA ALA A 289 -2.56 4.25 7.73
C ALA A 289 -1.54 5.35 8.02
N LEU A 290 -1.17 5.50 9.30
CA LEU A 290 -0.04 6.30 9.76
C LEU A 290 0.60 5.56 10.93
N ILE A 291 1.77 4.96 10.70
CA ILE A 291 2.41 4.03 11.66
C ILE A 291 3.80 4.56 11.97
N GLY A 292 4.11 4.71 13.26
CA GLY A 292 5.45 5.02 13.73
C GLY A 292 6.08 3.81 14.39
N THR A 293 7.27 3.41 13.95
CA THR A 293 8.00 2.26 14.50
C THR A 293 9.43 2.67 14.85
N ASN A 294 9.94 2.18 15.98
CA ASN A 294 11.36 2.32 16.33
C ASN A 294 12.07 1.04 15.91
N GLN A 295 12.91 1.09 14.88
CA GLN A 295 13.60 -0.06 14.32
C GLN A 295 14.59 -0.71 15.28
N ASN A 296 14.93 -0.08 16.41
CA ASN A 296 15.82 -0.65 17.41
C ASN A 296 15.10 -1.17 18.66
N ALA A 297 13.79 -1.43 18.55
CA ALA A 297 12.91 -1.86 19.64
C ALA A 297 12.06 -3.07 19.23
N VAL A 298 12.37 -4.24 19.79
CA VAL A 298 11.64 -5.49 19.56
C VAL A 298 10.80 -5.84 20.79
N LEU A 299 9.58 -6.35 20.61
CA LEU A 299 8.67 -6.65 21.72
C LEU A 299 8.47 -8.15 21.98
N SER A 300 8.96 -9.00 21.09
CA SER A 300 8.70 -10.44 21.11
C SER A 300 9.23 -11.12 22.37
N VAL A 301 8.32 -11.63 23.21
CA VAL A 301 8.65 -12.41 24.41
C VAL A 301 9.38 -13.71 24.07
N ALA A 302 9.20 -14.25 22.86
CA ALA A 302 9.84 -15.47 22.39
C ALA A 302 11.37 -15.33 22.25
N GLN A 303 11.86 -14.09 22.06
CA GLN A 303 13.28 -13.80 21.95
C GLN A 303 13.99 -13.69 23.31
N ILE A 304 13.26 -13.69 24.44
CA ILE A 304 13.85 -13.62 25.77
C ILE A 304 14.49 -14.98 26.14
N PRO A 305 15.83 -15.06 26.31
CA PRO A 305 16.49 -16.30 26.68
C PRO A 305 16.09 -16.78 28.09
N GLU A 306 16.12 -18.10 28.32
CA GLU A 306 15.76 -18.70 29.63
C GLU A 306 16.54 -18.10 30.82
N TRP A 307 17.80 -17.72 30.62
CA TRP A 307 18.63 -17.13 31.68
C TRP A 307 18.21 -15.70 32.06
N ALA A 308 17.49 -15.00 31.17
CA ALA A 308 17.01 -13.63 31.35
C ALA A 308 15.58 -13.57 31.94
N LYS A 309 14.83 -14.67 31.87
CA LYS A 309 13.45 -14.75 32.39
C LYS A 309 13.42 -14.60 33.91
N LYS A 310 12.32 -14.02 34.40
CA LYS A 310 12.07 -13.90 35.84
C LYS A 310 12.01 -15.29 36.49
N PRO A 311 12.82 -15.55 37.54
CA PRO A 311 12.79 -16.85 38.21
C PRO A 311 11.42 -17.09 38.84
N GLU A 312 10.81 -18.23 38.53
CA GLU A 312 9.54 -18.62 39.13
C GLU A 312 9.69 -18.77 40.66
N PRO A 313 8.68 -18.35 41.44
CA PRO A 313 8.69 -18.57 42.88
C PRO A 313 8.70 -20.08 43.15
N VAL A 314 9.78 -20.58 43.76
CA VAL A 314 9.88 -21.96 44.20
C VAL A 314 8.71 -22.26 45.14
N GLU A 315 7.75 -23.10 44.72
CA GLU A 315 6.73 -23.62 45.63
C GLU A 315 7.44 -24.42 46.73
N GLU A 316 7.35 -23.96 47.98
CA GLU A 316 7.84 -24.72 49.13
C GLU A 316 7.04 -26.03 49.21
N GLU A 317 7.66 -27.14 48.81
CA GLU A 317 7.20 -28.50 49.08
C GLU A 317 6.71 -28.58 50.54
N PRO A 318 5.46 -29.05 50.79
CA PRO A 318 4.93 -29.08 52.14
C PRO A 318 5.81 -29.98 53.01
N THR A 319 6.47 -29.39 54.00
CA THR A 319 7.21 -30.13 55.04
C THR A 319 6.33 -31.25 55.58
N PRO A 320 6.80 -32.51 55.66
CA PRO A 320 5.98 -33.60 56.18
C PRO A 320 5.55 -33.26 57.61
N ASP A 321 4.24 -33.14 57.78
CA ASP A 321 3.60 -32.97 59.08
C ASP A 321 4.09 -34.08 60.02
N ALA A 322 4.62 -33.68 61.17
CA ALA A 322 5.02 -34.59 62.23
C ALA A 322 3.77 -35.21 62.87
N GLY A 323 3.21 -36.21 62.18
CA GLY A 323 2.14 -37.06 62.64
C GLY A 323 2.64 -38.09 63.65
N ASP A 324 2.24 -37.88 64.90
CA ASP A 324 2.27 -38.86 65.99
C ASP A 324 1.71 -40.22 65.54
N GLY A 325 2.55 -41.26 65.57
CA GLY A 325 2.26 -42.58 65.02
C GLY A 325 3.15 -43.68 65.59
N ASP A 326 2.82 -44.05 66.82
CA ASP A 326 2.89 -45.40 67.42
C ASP A 326 4.04 -46.35 67.01
N ILE A 327 4.93 -46.54 67.98
CA ILE A 327 5.87 -47.65 68.18
C ILE A 327 5.28 -49.03 67.82
N THR A 328 5.89 -49.70 66.85
CA THR A 328 6.06 -51.16 66.91
C THR A 328 7.49 -51.53 66.50
N GLU A 329 8.21 -52.10 67.47
CA GLU A 329 9.43 -52.89 67.26
C GLU A 329 9.13 -54.03 66.29
N ASP A 330 9.99 -54.26 65.30
CA ASP A 330 10.63 -55.56 65.05
C ASP A 330 11.50 -55.54 63.78
N ASP A 331 12.57 -56.33 63.85
CA ASP A 331 13.44 -56.84 62.79
C ASP A 331 14.68 -56.04 62.32
N ALA A 332 15.73 -56.32 63.10
CA ALA A 332 17.16 -56.39 62.82
C ALA A 332 17.63 -56.84 61.41
N GLY A 333 18.79 -56.29 61.01
CA GLY A 333 19.79 -56.94 60.15
C GLY A 333 20.68 -55.97 59.37
N ALA A 334 21.87 -55.62 59.91
CA ALA A 334 23.23 -55.87 59.34
C ALA A 334 23.49 -55.28 57.93
N ASP A 335 24.54 -54.50 57.62
CA ASP A 335 25.98 -54.57 57.94
C ASP A 335 26.58 -53.21 57.44
N VAL A 336 27.25 -52.36 58.21
CA VAL A 336 28.69 -52.26 58.59
C VAL A 336 29.71 -52.11 57.43
N SER A 337 30.64 -51.16 57.68
CA SER A 337 31.94 -50.80 57.06
C SER A 337 31.89 -49.82 55.89
N GLU A 338 32.32 -48.55 55.98
CA GLU A 338 33.56 -47.91 56.51
C GLU A 338 34.87 -48.25 55.76
N GLU A 339 35.66 -47.18 55.61
CA GLU A 339 37.04 -47.03 55.10
C GLU A 339 37.20 -47.04 53.56
N SER A 340 37.40 -45.88 52.91
CA SER A 340 38.57 -44.98 52.90
C SER A 340 39.79 -45.58 52.22
N ASP A 341 40.07 -45.12 51.00
CA ASP A 341 41.42 -45.12 50.45
C ASP A 341 41.58 -43.87 49.57
N ALA A 342 42.42 -42.97 50.05
CA ALA A 342 42.95 -41.84 49.30
C ALA A 342 44.33 -42.27 48.78
N ASP A 343 44.43 -42.50 47.48
CA ASP A 343 45.69 -42.52 46.76
C ASP A 343 45.60 -41.53 45.61
N GLY A 344 46.47 -40.52 45.68
CA GLY A 344 46.59 -39.50 44.65
C GLY A 344 47.25 -40.04 43.39
N ASP A 345 46.63 -39.74 42.25
CA ASP A 345 47.32 -39.66 40.97
C ASP A 345 47.15 -38.24 40.42
N ALA A 346 48.28 -37.63 40.06
CA ALA A 346 48.35 -36.31 39.48
C ALA A 346 48.44 -36.48 37.96
N GLY A 347 47.43 -36.04 37.23
CA GLY A 347 47.49 -36.00 35.78
C GLY A 347 46.25 -35.40 35.12
N ALA A 348 46.50 -34.28 34.43
CA ALA A 348 45.74 -33.70 33.32
C ALA A 348 44.54 -32.79 33.67
N ASP A 349 44.78 -31.50 33.43
CA ASP A 349 43.86 -30.45 32.97
C ASP A 349 42.45 -30.90 32.62
N SER A 350 41.50 -30.36 33.38
CA SER A 350 40.26 -29.85 32.79
C SER A 350 40.10 -28.44 33.34
N ASP A 351 40.42 -27.46 32.51
CA ASP A 351 39.91 -26.11 32.65
C ASP A 351 38.39 -26.23 32.79
N VAL A 352 37.90 -26.13 34.02
CA VAL A 352 36.51 -25.80 34.24
C VAL A 352 36.46 -24.33 33.85
N GLU A 353 36.12 -24.08 32.59
CA GLU A 353 35.63 -22.76 32.20
C GLU A 353 34.55 -22.39 33.21
N GLU A 354 34.85 -21.37 33.98
CA GLU A 354 33.86 -20.70 34.81
C GLU A 354 32.79 -20.24 33.82
N VAL A 355 31.66 -20.94 33.76
CA VAL A 355 30.52 -20.57 32.93
C VAL A 355 30.14 -19.17 33.36
N VAL A 356 30.55 -18.18 32.57
CA VAL A 356 30.17 -16.79 32.75
C VAL A 356 28.68 -16.77 32.46
N VAL A 357 27.87 -16.86 33.51
CA VAL A 357 26.42 -16.63 33.38
C VAL A 357 26.29 -15.19 32.87
N PRO A 358 25.71 -14.95 31.68
CA PRO A 358 25.50 -13.60 31.19
C PRO A 358 24.70 -12.83 32.25
N THR A 359 25.26 -11.76 32.78
CA THR A 359 24.53 -10.91 33.71
C THR A 359 23.57 -10.05 32.89
N LEU A 360 22.26 -10.20 33.14
CA LEU A 360 21.22 -9.36 32.54
C LEU A 360 21.59 -7.87 32.68
N HIS A 361 21.96 -7.23 31.58
CA HIS A 361 22.35 -5.84 31.59
C HIS A 361 21.10 -4.96 31.63
N PRO A 362 21.00 -3.96 32.52
CA PRO A 362 19.81 -3.09 32.62
C PRO A 362 19.50 -2.29 31.35
N TYR A 363 20.38 -2.34 30.35
CA TYR A 363 20.27 -1.58 29.10
C TYR A 363 19.80 -2.45 27.94
N SER A 364 19.75 -3.78 28.08
CA SER A 364 19.27 -4.66 27.00
C SER A 364 17.75 -4.58 26.78
N PHE A 365 17.00 -3.90 27.66
CA PHE A 365 15.55 -3.71 27.53
C PHE A 365 15.06 -2.51 28.36
N SER A 366 13.80 -2.13 28.15
CA SER A 366 13.09 -1.13 28.95
C SER A 366 12.13 -1.77 29.96
N ASP A 367 12.53 -1.76 31.24
CA ASP A 367 11.71 -2.21 32.38
C ASP A 367 10.56 -1.22 32.70
N ILE A 368 9.36 -1.50 32.17
CA ILE A 368 8.14 -0.67 32.32
C ILE A 368 7.42 -1.00 33.63
N ASN A 369 7.45 -2.27 34.04
CA ASN A 369 6.71 -2.77 35.20
C ASN A 369 7.49 -2.60 36.53
N GLY A 370 8.81 -2.40 36.47
CA GLY A 370 9.71 -2.12 37.58
C GLY A 370 10.18 -3.36 38.34
N ASP A 371 10.04 -4.56 37.79
CA ASP A 371 10.44 -5.82 38.41
C ASP A 371 11.87 -6.27 38.07
N GLY A 372 12.49 -5.60 37.09
CA GLY A 372 13.88 -5.80 36.69
C GLY A 372 14.13 -6.98 35.76
N TYR A 373 13.08 -7.57 35.18
CA TYR A 373 13.16 -8.66 34.20
C TYR A 373 12.37 -8.29 32.94
N PRO A 374 12.86 -8.63 31.73
CA PRO A 374 12.09 -8.42 30.52
C PRO A 374 10.83 -9.29 30.54
N GLY A 375 9.76 -8.77 29.97
CA GLY A 375 8.48 -9.46 29.87
C GLY A 375 7.59 -8.89 28.78
N CYS A 376 6.34 -9.33 28.80
CA CYS A 376 5.31 -8.96 27.84
C CYS A 376 5.13 -7.43 27.70
N GLY A 377 5.19 -6.94 26.46
CA GLY A 377 5.06 -5.51 26.13
C GLY A 377 6.23 -4.63 26.58
N GLU A 378 7.38 -5.22 26.95
CA GLU A 378 8.58 -4.48 27.30
C GLU A 378 9.61 -4.55 26.16
N PRO A 379 10.00 -3.40 25.58
CA PRO A 379 10.82 -3.41 24.38
C PRO A 379 12.28 -3.77 24.72
N LEU A 380 12.81 -4.72 23.95
CA LEU A 380 14.16 -5.26 23.93
C LEU A 380 15.00 -4.44 22.93
N SER A 381 16.28 -4.26 23.25
CA SER A 381 17.24 -3.59 22.35
C SER A 381 17.63 -4.51 21.21
N ASP A 382 17.69 -3.92 20.02
CA ASP A 382 18.01 -4.53 18.72
C ASP A 382 18.88 -3.48 18.02
N THR A 383 20.19 -3.69 18.00
CA THR A 383 21.17 -2.63 17.73
C THR A 383 21.33 -2.34 16.24
N ASP A 384 21.21 -3.35 15.39
CA ASP A 384 21.32 -3.24 13.93
C ASP A 384 19.97 -3.23 13.21
N GLY A 385 18.87 -3.54 13.91
CA GLY A 385 17.51 -3.29 13.47
C GLY A 385 16.96 -4.34 12.49
N ASP A 386 17.51 -5.56 12.53
CA ASP A 386 17.07 -6.69 11.70
C ASP A 386 15.79 -7.35 12.26
N GLY A 387 15.49 -7.15 13.55
CA GLY A 387 14.34 -7.69 14.24
C GLY A 387 14.66 -8.75 15.30
N LEU A 388 15.91 -9.20 15.41
CA LEU A 388 16.39 -10.08 16.47
C LEU A 388 17.02 -9.23 17.59
N SER A 389 16.60 -9.46 18.83
CA SER A 389 17.13 -8.67 19.95
C SER A 389 18.57 -9.03 20.28
N ASP A 390 19.36 -8.03 20.71
CA ASP A 390 20.76 -8.18 21.16
C ASP A 390 20.94 -9.35 22.15
N MET A 391 19.94 -9.61 23.00
CA MET A 391 20.01 -10.68 23.99
C MET A 391 19.79 -12.07 23.41
N ALA A 392 18.99 -12.18 22.34
CA ALA A 392 18.77 -13.43 21.62
C ALA A 392 20.01 -13.78 20.81
N GLU A 393 20.56 -12.81 20.07
CA GLU A 393 21.81 -12.94 19.30
C GLU A 393 22.96 -13.39 20.20
N LEU A 394 23.19 -12.69 21.31
CA LEU A 394 24.23 -13.08 22.28
C LEU A 394 24.02 -14.49 22.88
N ALA A 395 22.77 -14.97 22.96
CA ALA A 395 22.46 -16.30 23.45
C ALA A 395 22.70 -17.39 22.39
N LEU A 396 22.59 -17.04 21.11
CA LEU A 396 22.79 -17.92 19.95
C LEU A 396 24.23 -17.88 19.44
N GLY A 397 24.95 -16.79 19.70
CA GLY A 397 26.34 -16.57 19.30
C GLY A 397 26.51 -15.70 18.06
N SER A 398 25.42 -15.13 17.52
CA SER A 398 25.46 -14.18 16.40
C SER A 398 25.87 -12.76 16.85
N ASP A 399 26.15 -11.84 15.92
CA ASP A 399 26.72 -10.51 16.20
C ASP A 399 25.66 -9.39 16.18
N PRO A 400 25.31 -8.79 17.34
CA PRO A 400 24.32 -7.69 17.46
C PRO A 400 24.60 -6.39 16.70
N LEU A 401 25.64 -6.35 15.88
CA LEU A 401 26.06 -5.18 15.13
C LEU A 401 25.90 -5.38 13.62
N VAL A 402 25.49 -6.58 13.18
CA VAL A 402 25.42 -6.99 11.79
C VAL A 402 24.09 -7.73 11.56
N PRO A 403 23.19 -7.17 10.72
CA PRO A 403 21.87 -7.77 10.47
C PRO A 403 21.86 -9.20 9.92
N ASP A 404 22.99 -9.64 9.35
CA ASP A 404 23.24 -10.94 8.76
C ASP A 404 24.67 -11.31 9.14
N THR A 405 24.82 -12.16 10.15
CA THR A 405 26.08 -12.42 10.84
C THR A 405 27.04 -13.24 9.98
N ASP A 406 26.53 -14.21 9.22
CA ASP A 406 27.35 -15.10 8.40
C ASP A 406 27.44 -14.67 6.92
N ASP A 407 26.72 -13.60 6.58
CA ASP A 407 26.78 -12.85 5.33
C ASP A 407 26.36 -13.76 4.16
N ASP A 408 25.34 -14.57 4.37
CA ASP A 408 24.71 -15.43 3.36
C ASP A 408 23.50 -14.79 2.68
N GLY A 409 22.99 -13.70 3.27
CA GLY A 409 21.97 -12.77 2.79
C GLY A 409 20.57 -13.00 3.35
N LEU A 410 20.39 -13.96 4.24
CA LEU A 410 19.23 -14.02 5.13
C LEU A 410 19.52 -13.20 6.40
N SER A 411 18.54 -12.48 6.93
CA SER A 411 18.72 -11.82 8.22
C SER A 411 18.75 -12.82 9.38
N ASP A 412 19.53 -12.50 10.42
CA ASP A 412 19.62 -13.31 11.65
C ASP A 412 18.20 -13.58 12.22
N PHE A 413 17.29 -12.60 12.13
CA PHE A 413 15.89 -12.75 12.52
C PHE A 413 15.12 -13.80 11.72
N LEU A 414 15.28 -13.85 10.39
CA LEU A 414 14.61 -14.84 9.55
C LEU A 414 15.09 -16.24 9.92
N GLU A 415 16.40 -16.44 9.97
CA GLU A 415 17.01 -17.72 10.32
C GLU A 415 16.60 -18.17 11.72
N TRP A 416 16.55 -17.24 12.68
CA TRP A 416 16.04 -17.52 14.02
C TRP A 416 14.57 -17.97 14.00
N SER A 417 13.74 -17.32 13.18
CA SER A 417 12.31 -17.63 13.04
C SER A 417 12.09 -19.02 12.44
N TYR A 418 12.97 -19.43 11.52
CA TYR A 418 12.92 -20.72 10.82
C TYR A 418 13.99 -21.73 11.27
N ARG A 419 14.65 -21.53 12.42
CA ARG A 419 15.74 -22.38 12.94
C ARG A 419 15.38 -23.87 13.09
N GLU A 420 14.10 -24.19 13.28
CA GLU A 420 13.63 -25.58 13.36
C GLU A 420 13.65 -26.29 11.98
N SER A 421 13.70 -25.51 10.90
CA SER A 421 13.78 -25.95 9.50
C SER A 421 15.21 -26.15 9.02
N GLY A 422 16.21 -25.82 9.85
CA GLY A 422 17.63 -26.07 9.58
C GLY A 422 18.42 -24.89 9.03
N PHE A 423 17.96 -23.66 9.27
CA PHE A 423 18.73 -22.42 9.12
C PHE A 423 19.50 -22.11 10.42
N ASP A 424 20.72 -21.63 10.32
CA ASP A 424 21.67 -21.40 11.42
C ASP A 424 22.47 -20.12 11.14
N LEU A 425 22.29 -19.13 12.04
CA LEU A 425 22.85 -17.77 11.98
C LEU A 425 24.38 -17.66 11.84
N LEU A 426 25.09 -18.78 11.80
CA LEU A 426 26.53 -18.89 11.78
C LEU A 426 27.05 -19.82 10.67
N ASP A 427 26.16 -20.46 9.90
CA ASP A 427 26.49 -21.37 8.79
C ASP A 427 25.97 -20.84 7.44
N PRO A 428 26.81 -20.12 6.67
CA PRO A 428 26.37 -19.41 5.46
C PRO A 428 26.06 -20.33 4.27
N SER A 429 25.98 -21.64 4.51
CA SER A 429 25.71 -22.66 3.50
C SER A 429 24.29 -23.21 3.55
N ASP A 430 23.48 -22.74 4.52
CA ASP A 430 22.12 -23.22 4.71
C ASP A 430 21.02 -22.25 4.25
N ALA A 431 21.37 -21.06 3.74
CA ALA A 431 20.48 -20.22 2.92
C ALA A 431 19.95 -20.87 1.62
N ARG A 432 20.42 -22.09 1.28
CA ARG A 432 19.91 -22.92 0.17
C ARG A 432 19.84 -22.20 -1.18
N CYS A 433 20.85 -21.40 -1.45
CA CYS A 433 20.97 -20.71 -2.72
C CYS A 433 21.13 -21.70 -3.89
N TYR A 434 20.32 -21.53 -4.92
CA TYR A 434 20.49 -22.27 -6.17
C TYR A 434 21.03 -21.33 -7.24
N VAL A 435 22.06 -21.78 -7.96
CA VAL A 435 22.49 -21.09 -9.18
C VAL A 435 21.50 -21.47 -10.28
N PRO A 436 20.74 -20.54 -10.88
CA PRO A 436 19.88 -20.86 -12.00
C PRO A 436 20.74 -21.41 -13.14
N GLU A 437 20.50 -22.66 -13.57
CA GLU A 437 21.26 -23.24 -14.69
C GLU A 437 21.00 -22.41 -15.96
N VAL A 438 22.04 -21.75 -16.48
CA VAL A 438 22.03 -21.19 -17.83
C VAL A 438 21.80 -22.34 -18.81
N CYS A 439 20.79 -22.25 -19.67
CA CYS A 439 20.51 -23.23 -20.73
C CYS A 439 21.77 -23.64 -21.52
N GLU A 440 22.44 -24.73 -21.15
CA GLU A 440 23.68 -25.17 -21.82
C GLU A 440 23.46 -26.23 -22.92
N ASN A 441 22.26 -26.81 -23.06
CA ASN A 441 21.94 -27.73 -24.16
C ASN A 441 20.46 -27.69 -24.54
N PRO A 442 20.07 -26.94 -25.59
CA PRO A 442 18.84 -27.25 -26.30
C PRO A 442 18.97 -28.63 -26.92
N ASP A 443 17.99 -29.50 -26.70
CA ASP A 443 17.88 -30.77 -27.41
C ASP A 443 17.65 -30.55 -28.92
N GLU A 444 17.60 -31.63 -29.73
CA GLU A 444 17.49 -31.55 -31.21
C GLU A 444 16.23 -30.80 -31.71
N ASN A 445 15.32 -30.43 -30.80
CA ASN A 445 14.09 -29.70 -31.06
C ASN A 445 14.12 -28.21 -30.61
N GLY A 446 15.19 -27.76 -29.96
CA GLY A 446 15.33 -26.35 -29.54
C GLY A 446 14.64 -26.00 -28.23
N VAL A 447 14.37 -26.98 -27.35
CA VAL A 447 13.76 -26.76 -26.02
C VAL A 447 14.85 -26.87 -24.96
N CYS A 448 14.90 -25.93 -24.02
CA CYS A 448 15.74 -26.03 -22.83
C CYS A 448 15.12 -27.00 -21.83
N GLU A 449 15.93 -27.86 -21.18
CA GLU A 449 15.49 -28.71 -20.06
C GLU A 449 15.53 -27.94 -18.71
N CYS A 450 15.19 -26.65 -18.67
CA CYS A 450 15.09 -25.92 -17.40
C CYS A 450 13.72 -26.14 -16.73
N LEU A 451 13.66 -25.87 -15.41
CA LEU A 451 12.53 -26.23 -14.52
C LEU A 451 11.18 -25.63 -14.94
N PHE A 452 11.15 -24.47 -15.61
CA PHE A 452 9.92 -23.89 -16.16
C PHE A 452 10.19 -22.99 -17.38
N ASP A 453 9.59 -23.35 -18.53
CA ASP A 453 9.49 -22.57 -19.78
C ASP A 453 8.03 -22.71 -20.26
N ALA A 454 7.13 -21.95 -19.62
CA ALA A 454 5.69 -22.06 -19.81
C ALA A 454 5.24 -21.62 -21.21
N ASN A 455 5.99 -20.73 -21.83
CA ASN A 455 5.71 -20.23 -23.16
C ASN A 455 6.41 -21.07 -24.27
N SER A 456 7.32 -21.96 -23.88
CA SER A 456 8.09 -22.88 -24.74
C SER A 456 8.89 -22.17 -25.83
N ASP A 457 9.42 -20.98 -25.54
CA ASP A 457 10.23 -20.19 -26.47
C ASP A 457 11.74 -20.51 -26.41
N GLY A 458 12.15 -21.38 -25.49
CA GLY A 458 13.53 -21.80 -25.32
C GLY A 458 14.36 -20.85 -24.45
N ILE A 459 13.70 -19.96 -23.71
CA ILE A 459 14.23 -19.12 -22.64
C ILE A 459 13.47 -19.49 -21.35
N CYS A 460 14.17 -19.68 -20.24
CA CYS A 460 13.51 -19.99 -18.97
C CYS A 460 12.85 -18.73 -18.42
N ASP A 461 11.55 -18.81 -18.09
CA ASP A 461 10.76 -17.65 -17.66
C ASP A 461 11.32 -17.03 -16.37
N CYS A 462 12.03 -17.81 -15.54
CA CYS A 462 12.68 -17.39 -14.30
C CYS A 462 14.01 -16.62 -14.46
N VAL A 463 14.51 -16.42 -15.68
CA VAL A 463 15.83 -15.78 -15.94
C VAL A 463 15.71 -14.48 -16.75
N ASP A 464 14.63 -14.28 -17.52
CA ASP A 464 14.52 -13.17 -18.48
C ASP A 464 13.59 -12.01 -18.02
N ASP A 465 12.75 -12.21 -16.99
CA ASP A 465 11.86 -11.17 -16.44
C ASP A 465 11.71 -11.28 -14.90
N PRO A 466 12.31 -10.38 -14.11
CA PRO A 466 12.11 -10.35 -12.64
C PRO A 466 10.67 -9.99 -12.23
N ASN A 467 9.77 -9.68 -13.17
CA ASN A 467 8.36 -9.39 -12.88
C ASN A 467 7.40 -10.56 -13.19
N LEU A 468 7.91 -11.74 -13.56
CA LEU A 468 7.06 -12.90 -13.89
C LEU A 468 7.18 -13.99 -12.80
N THR A 469 6.04 -14.29 -12.16
CA THR A 469 5.93 -15.22 -11.01
C THR A 469 6.31 -16.65 -11.39
N CYS A 470 7.18 -17.26 -10.61
CA CYS A 470 7.68 -18.63 -10.80
C CYS A 470 6.71 -19.62 -10.14
N VAL A 471 5.54 -19.83 -10.73
CA VAL A 471 4.47 -20.62 -10.11
C VAL A 471 4.69 -22.12 -10.25
N ASP A 472 4.81 -22.84 -9.13
CA ASP A 472 4.83 -24.30 -9.12
C ASP A 472 3.44 -24.94 -9.36
N ASP A 473 3.37 -26.28 -9.43
CA ASP A 473 2.11 -27.03 -9.64
C ASP A 473 1.09 -26.87 -8.48
N ILE A 474 1.48 -26.24 -7.36
CA ILE A 474 0.69 -26.04 -6.13
C ILE A 474 0.26 -24.58 -5.97
N GLY A 475 0.86 -23.65 -6.72
CA GLY A 475 0.53 -22.22 -6.70
C GLY A 475 1.43 -21.38 -5.79
N SER A 476 2.58 -21.91 -5.36
CA SER A 476 3.61 -21.14 -4.64
C SER A 476 4.54 -20.46 -5.63
N ASP A 477 4.95 -19.22 -5.34
CA ASP A 477 5.70 -18.31 -6.24
C ASP A 477 7.23 -18.55 -6.23
N CYS A 478 7.65 -19.81 -6.09
CA CYS A 478 9.05 -20.12 -5.91
C CYS A 478 9.42 -21.54 -6.36
N VAL A 479 10.72 -21.75 -6.61
CA VAL A 479 11.28 -23.06 -6.92
C VAL A 479 11.70 -23.73 -5.62
N ASP A 480 11.13 -24.88 -5.29
CA ASP A 480 11.56 -25.78 -4.21
C ASP A 480 12.33 -26.95 -4.83
N LEU A 481 13.65 -26.81 -5.02
CA LEU A 481 14.51 -27.72 -5.77
C LEU A 481 14.74 -29.04 -5.01
N ASP A 482 14.80 -28.98 -3.68
CA ASP A 482 15.07 -30.14 -2.84
C ASP A 482 13.80 -30.81 -2.24
N ALA A 483 12.65 -30.21 -2.52
CA ALA A 483 11.30 -30.68 -2.18
C ALA A 483 11.06 -30.79 -0.67
N ASP A 484 11.65 -29.87 0.10
CA ASP A 484 11.55 -29.85 1.54
C ASP A 484 10.45 -28.92 2.07
N GLY A 485 9.78 -28.21 1.16
CA GLY A 485 8.63 -27.36 1.43
C GLY A 485 8.99 -25.89 1.65
N PHE A 486 10.26 -25.52 1.49
CA PHE A 486 10.72 -24.13 1.45
C PHE A 486 11.12 -23.72 0.04
N CYS A 487 11.06 -22.42 -0.20
CA CYS A 487 11.47 -21.83 -1.46
C CYS A 487 12.98 -21.64 -1.50
N ASP A 488 13.62 -21.95 -2.62
CA ASP A 488 15.04 -21.66 -2.83
C ASP A 488 15.21 -20.30 -3.52
N CYS A 489 16.19 -19.52 -3.04
CA CYS A 489 16.50 -18.20 -3.59
C CYS A 489 17.62 -18.27 -4.64
N PRO A 490 17.53 -17.47 -5.73
CA PRO A 490 18.47 -17.55 -6.83
C PRO A 490 19.82 -16.89 -6.50
N ASP A 491 20.93 -17.52 -6.87
CA ASP A 491 22.28 -16.95 -6.99
C ASP A 491 22.54 -16.64 -8.49
N LEU A 492 22.08 -15.47 -8.95
CA LEU A 492 22.21 -14.98 -10.34
C LEU A 492 23.68 -14.68 -10.70
N ASN A 493 24.47 -14.26 -9.73
CA ASN A 493 25.85 -13.82 -9.95
C ASN A 493 26.89 -14.99 -9.84
N ASN A 494 26.45 -16.14 -9.33
CA ASN A 494 27.20 -17.38 -9.12
C ASN A 494 28.46 -17.16 -8.25
N ASP A 495 28.32 -16.43 -7.14
CA ASP A 495 29.35 -16.28 -6.12
C ASP A 495 29.18 -17.23 -4.92
N GLY A 496 28.10 -18.02 -4.90
CA GLY A 496 27.78 -18.97 -3.85
C GLY A 496 26.93 -18.39 -2.72
N ARG A 497 26.33 -17.21 -2.93
CA ARG A 497 25.37 -16.53 -2.05
C ARG A 497 24.14 -16.15 -2.87
N CYS A 498 22.96 -16.06 -2.27
CA CYS A 498 21.79 -15.72 -3.08
C CYS A 498 21.85 -14.21 -3.42
N ASP A 499 21.12 -13.80 -4.45
CA ASP A 499 20.97 -12.39 -4.80
C ASP A 499 19.67 -11.87 -4.17
N TYR A 500 19.82 -10.91 -3.25
CA TYR A 500 18.77 -10.39 -2.38
C TYR A 500 18.44 -8.93 -2.73
N GLU A 501 17.81 -8.71 -3.89
CA GLU A 501 17.22 -7.40 -4.19
C GLU A 501 15.98 -7.17 -3.29
N ASP A 502 15.68 -5.91 -3.00
CA ASP A 502 14.47 -5.47 -2.29
C ASP A 502 13.72 -4.60 -3.29
N SER A 503 12.83 -5.25 -4.05
CA SER A 503 12.25 -4.71 -5.29
C SER A 503 11.25 -3.58 -5.03
N ASP A 504 10.59 -3.56 -3.87
CA ASP A 504 9.71 -2.46 -3.46
C ASP A 504 10.27 -1.57 -2.34
N ASN A 505 11.44 -1.93 -1.82
CA ASN A 505 12.26 -1.19 -0.87
C ASN A 505 11.54 -0.94 0.46
N ASP A 506 10.67 -1.89 0.88
CA ASP A 506 9.95 -1.85 2.14
C ASP A 506 10.79 -2.31 3.35
N GLY A 507 11.91 -2.98 3.06
CA GLY A 507 12.93 -3.46 3.97
C GLY A 507 12.81 -4.93 4.36
N LEU A 508 11.94 -5.72 3.71
CA LEU A 508 12.11 -7.16 3.50
C LEU A 508 12.73 -7.37 2.11
N ASN A 509 13.72 -8.24 1.99
CA ASN A 509 14.25 -8.56 0.66
C ASN A 509 13.36 -9.57 -0.08
N ASP A 510 13.44 -9.62 -1.40
CA ASP A 510 12.57 -10.45 -2.26
C ASP A 510 12.59 -11.94 -1.85
N CYS A 511 13.71 -12.42 -1.32
CA CYS A 511 13.84 -13.79 -0.81
C CYS A 511 13.13 -13.99 0.54
N GLU A 512 13.30 -13.08 1.49
CA GLU A 512 12.57 -13.06 2.77
C GLU A 512 11.07 -13.01 2.54
N GLU A 513 10.61 -12.19 1.60
CA GLU A 513 9.21 -12.10 1.23
C GLU A 513 8.64 -13.42 0.72
N VAL A 514 9.43 -14.17 -0.05
CA VAL A 514 9.07 -15.52 -0.48
C VAL A 514 8.92 -16.48 0.71
N PHE A 515 9.77 -16.39 1.73
CA PHE A 515 9.62 -17.19 2.96
C PHE A 515 8.35 -16.83 3.75
N TYR A 516 7.99 -15.55 3.79
CA TYR A 516 6.77 -15.08 4.47
C TYR A 516 5.51 -15.20 3.60
N GLY A 517 5.67 -15.45 2.30
CA GLY A 517 4.63 -15.51 1.29
C GLY A 517 4.09 -14.14 0.85
N SER A 518 4.77 -13.05 1.25
CA SER A 518 4.43 -11.68 0.82
C SER A 518 4.87 -11.42 -0.62
N ALA A 519 4.47 -10.27 -1.15
CA ALA A 519 4.61 -9.90 -2.53
C ALA A 519 5.83 -9.00 -2.73
N GLN A 520 6.82 -9.52 -3.46
CA GLN A 520 8.10 -8.88 -3.85
C GLN A 520 8.00 -7.45 -4.42
N ASN A 521 6.81 -6.99 -4.81
CA ASN A 521 6.62 -5.68 -5.43
C ASN A 521 5.52 -4.83 -4.76
N GLY A 522 5.15 -5.17 -3.53
CA GLY A 522 4.08 -4.49 -2.82
C GLY A 522 4.14 -4.57 -1.30
N VAL A 523 4.57 -3.46 -0.69
CA VAL A 523 4.69 -3.10 0.73
C VAL A 523 3.61 -3.62 1.71
N ASP A 524 2.42 -4.01 1.24
CA ASP A 524 1.26 -4.41 2.07
C ASP A 524 0.46 -5.43 1.25
N SER A 525 0.87 -6.69 1.37
CA SER A 525 0.51 -7.78 0.46
C SER A 525 -0.95 -8.19 0.53
N ASP A 526 -1.57 -8.06 1.70
CA ASP A 526 -2.98 -8.37 1.92
C ASP A 526 -3.91 -7.14 1.84
N ALA A 527 -3.30 -5.96 1.66
CA ALA A 527 -3.93 -4.66 1.61
C ALA A 527 -4.77 -4.35 2.86
N ASP A 528 -4.34 -4.71 4.07
CA ASP A 528 -5.04 -4.41 5.32
C ASP A 528 -4.68 -3.03 5.92
N GLY A 529 -3.54 -2.48 5.54
CA GLY A 529 -3.03 -1.19 6.01
C GLY A 529 -1.81 -1.27 6.93
N LEU A 530 -1.31 -2.46 7.23
CA LEU A 530 0.00 -2.70 7.83
C LEU A 530 1.01 -3.07 6.74
N PRO A 531 2.23 -2.51 6.75
CA PRO A 531 3.29 -2.96 5.86
C PRO A 531 3.85 -4.34 6.24
N ASP A 532 4.23 -5.15 5.26
CA ASP A 532 4.65 -6.54 5.42
C ASP A 532 5.82 -6.66 6.42
N ARG A 533 6.85 -5.81 6.26
CA ARG A 533 7.98 -5.73 7.21
C ARG A 533 7.56 -5.46 8.65
N ILE A 534 6.52 -4.64 8.85
CA ILE A 534 6.02 -4.34 10.20
C ILE A 534 5.30 -5.58 10.74
N GLU A 535 4.49 -6.24 9.94
CA GLU A 535 3.75 -7.44 10.35
C GLU A 535 4.68 -8.57 10.77
N VAL A 536 5.69 -8.86 9.95
CA VAL A 536 6.74 -9.84 10.25
C VAL A 536 7.40 -9.56 11.62
N ARG A 537 7.71 -8.30 11.90
CA ARG A 537 8.33 -7.90 13.16
C ARG A 537 7.44 -8.08 14.39
N PHE A 538 6.14 -7.81 14.24
CA PHE A 538 5.16 -7.98 15.32
C PHE A 538 4.56 -9.39 15.37
N GLY A 539 4.90 -10.25 14.41
CA GLY A 539 4.39 -11.62 14.29
C GLY A 539 2.93 -11.71 13.84
N THR A 540 2.42 -10.70 13.14
CA THR A 540 1.11 -10.77 12.42
C THR A 540 1.32 -11.29 10.99
N SER A 541 0.24 -11.57 10.27
CA SER A 541 0.33 -12.22 8.95
C SER A 541 0.36 -11.23 7.78
N PRO A 542 1.46 -11.15 6.99
CA PRO A 542 1.54 -10.24 5.84
C PRO A 542 0.62 -10.63 4.67
N VAL A 543 0.10 -11.86 4.66
CA VAL A 543 -0.68 -12.43 3.56
C VAL A 543 -2.16 -12.62 3.88
N GLU A 544 -2.54 -12.50 5.15
CA GLU A 544 -3.90 -12.70 5.62
C GLU A 544 -4.37 -11.54 6.51
N ASN A 545 -5.48 -10.92 6.13
CA ASN A 545 -6.06 -9.79 6.86
C ASN A 545 -6.47 -10.16 8.29
N ASP A 546 -5.56 -9.89 9.21
CA ASP A 546 -5.69 -10.19 10.63
C ASP A 546 -5.81 -8.93 11.51
N LEU A 547 -5.83 -7.72 10.92
CA LEU A 547 -5.93 -6.43 11.60
C LEU A 547 -6.96 -6.37 12.75
N ASN A 548 -8.12 -7.01 12.54
CA ASN A 548 -9.25 -7.03 13.49
C ASN A 548 -9.29 -8.29 14.37
N GLY A 549 -8.32 -9.19 14.20
CA GLY A 549 -8.02 -10.31 15.07
C GLY A 549 -7.51 -9.86 16.43
N ASP A 550 -7.39 -10.82 17.34
CA ASP A 550 -6.98 -10.66 18.74
C ASP A 550 -6.23 -11.96 19.09
N LEU A 551 -4.94 -12.01 18.74
CA LEU A 551 -4.11 -13.22 18.78
C LEU A 551 -3.86 -13.71 20.21
N ASP A 552 -3.67 -12.78 21.16
CA ASP A 552 -3.43 -13.05 22.57
C ASP A 552 -4.70 -13.12 23.44
N ALA A 553 -5.85 -12.75 22.87
CA ALA A 553 -7.17 -12.71 23.49
C ALA A 553 -7.31 -11.70 24.65
N ASP A 554 -6.58 -10.58 24.61
CA ASP A 554 -6.59 -9.53 25.63
C ASP A 554 -7.67 -8.44 25.40
N SER A 555 -8.48 -8.59 24.36
CA SER A 555 -9.53 -7.66 23.91
C SER A 555 -9.03 -6.40 23.19
N THR A 556 -7.77 -6.36 22.82
CA THR A 556 -7.19 -5.40 21.87
C THR A 556 -7.05 -6.09 20.52
N SER A 557 -7.19 -5.35 19.42
CA SER A 557 -7.00 -5.97 18.11
C SER A 557 -5.56 -5.84 17.66
N ASN A 558 -5.06 -6.82 16.90
CA ASN A 558 -3.70 -6.85 16.34
C ASN A 558 -3.28 -5.48 15.77
N GLY A 559 -4.12 -4.89 14.90
CA GLY A 559 -3.80 -3.60 14.27
C GLY A 559 -3.71 -2.40 15.22
N ILE A 560 -4.43 -2.42 16.36
CA ILE A 560 -4.30 -1.38 17.39
C ILE A 560 -2.98 -1.58 18.13
N GLU A 561 -2.59 -2.82 18.35
CA GLU A 561 -1.37 -3.16 19.07
C GLU A 561 -0.12 -2.79 18.28
N VAL A 562 -0.06 -3.23 17.02
CA VAL A 562 0.99 -2.86 16.07
C VAL A 562 1.10 -1.34 15.96
N LEU A 563 -0.03 -0.64 15.75
CA LEU A 563 -0.04 0.83 15.68
C LEU A 563 0.51 1.45 16.97
N SER A 564 0.12 0.93 18.13
CA SER A 564 0.52 1.45 19.43
C SER A 564 1.87 0.92 19.93
N ASN A 565 2.58 0.13 19.12
CA ASN A 565 3.85 -0.50 19.47
C ASN A 565 3.74 -1.36 20.74
N THR A 566 2.75 -2.25 20.76
CA THR A 566 2.54 -3.32 21.77
C THR A 566 2.56 -4.69 21.08
N ASP A 567 2.70 -5.76 21.86
CA ASP A 567 2.90 -7.14 21.36
C ASP A 567 1.55 -7.86 21.09
N PRO A 568 1.18 -8.17 19.84
CA PRO A 568 -0.08 -8.87 19.52
C PRO A 568 -0.12 -10.32 20.01
N LEU A 569 1.04 -10.93 20.33
CA LEU A 569 1.14 -12.34 20.69
C LEU A 569 1.07 -12.57 22.21
N CYS A 570 0.99 -11.51 23.02
CA CYS A 570 1.04 -11.62 24.47
C CYS A 570 0.25 -10.51 25.20
N ASP A 571 -0.56 -10.92 26.21
CA ASP A 571 -1.38 -10.02 27.03
C ASP A 571 -0.52 -9.00 27.80
N ASP A 572 -0.40 -7.81 27.22
CA ASP A 572 0.36 -6.68 27.76
C ASP A 572 -0.54 -5.58 28.36
N SER A 573 -1.81 -5.91 28.64
CA SER A 573 -2.82 -4.97 29.14
C SER A 573 -2.39 -4.20 30.40
N GLU A 574 -1.51 -4.76 31.25
CA GLU A 574 -0.98 -4.11 32.46
C GLU A 574 0.08 -3.02 32.18
N THR A 575 0.83 -3.15 31.08
CA THR A 575 1.98 -2.30 30.72
C THR A 575 1.64 -1.33 29.58
N ARG A 576 0.67 -1.67 28.72
CA ARG A 576 0.18 -0.87 27.57
C ARG A 576 0.01 0.62 27.87
N SER A 577 -0.68 0.97 28.96
CA SER A 577 -0.91 2.38 29.33
C SER A 577 0.36 3.22 29.57
N ARG A 578 1.51 2.57 29.78
CA ARG A 578 2.82 3.20 30.02
C ARG A 578 3.75 3.07 28.81
N GLY A 579 3.70 1.95 28.09
CA GLY A 579 4.58 1.65 26.96
C GLY A 579 4.07 2.13 25.60
N ALA A 580 2.75 2.16 25.40
CA ALA A 580 2.15 2.34 24.08
C ALA A 580 2.33 3.76 23.51
N TYR A 581 2.46 3.83 22.19
CA TYR A 581 2.54 5.07 21.43
C TYR A 581 1.18 5.76 21.38
N GLN A 582 1.20 7.09 21.40
CA GLN A 582 -0.01 7.90 21.41
C GLN A 582 -0.11 8.73 20.14
N TYR A 583 -1.16 8.49 19.37
CA TYR A 583 -1.41 9.17 18.10
C TYR A 583 -2.46 10.26 18.25
N GLU A 584 -2.16 11.44 17.71
CA GLU A 584 -3.12 12.51 17.49
C GLU A 584 -3.06 12.88 16.01
N LEU A 585 -4.17 12.68 15.28
CA LEU A 585 -4.30 13.00 13.87
C LEU A 585 -5.45 13.99 13.65
N ASN A 586 -5.12 15.17 13.13
CA ASN A 586 -6.09 16.24 12.89
C ASN A 586 -6.05 16.68 11.43
N LYS A 587 -7.19 16.62 10.75
CA LYS A 587 -7.32 17.12 9.37
C LYS A 587 -7.24 18.66 9.33
N THR A 588 -6.23 19.21 8.67
CA THR A 588 -5.99 20.67 8.60
C THR A 588 -6.72 21.35 7.46
N GLY A 589 -6.84 20.67 6.31
CA GLY A 589 -7.51 21.25 5.15
C GLY A 589 -7.27 20.50 3.85
N ILE A 590 -7.46 21.21 2.73
CA ILE A 590 -7.15 20.73 1.38
C ILE A 590 -6.17 21.74 0.79
N ASP A 591 -4.99 21.27 0.38
CA ASP A 591 -3.98 22.08 -0.32
C ASP A 591 -3.66 21.44 -1.68
N ALA A 592 -3.67 22.24 -2.74
CA ALA A 592 -3.48 21.79 -4.13
C ALA A 592 -4.36 20.60 -4.61
N GLY A 593 -5.43 20.25 -3.89
CA GLY A 593 -6.28 19.08 -4.18
C GLY A 593 -5.94 17.82 -3.37
N ARG A 594 -4.90 17.89 -2.52
CA ARG A 594 -4.54 16.89 -1.52
C ARG A 594 -5.23 17.19 -0.20
N THR A 595 -5.62 16.15 0.54
CA THR A 595 -6.08 16.34 1.93
C THR A 595 -4.88 16.35 2.85
N CYS A 596 -4.71 17.40 3.66
CA CYS A 596 -3.59 17.49 4.59
C CYS A 596 -4.03 17.26 6.04
N TYR A 597 -3.12 16.68 6.81
CA TYR A 597 -3.27 16.26 8.19
C TYR A 597 -2.07 16.73 8.99
N THR A 598 -2.30 17.26 10.18
CA THR A 598 -1.25 17.38 11.20
C THR A 598 -1.30 16.15 12.08
N PHE A 599 -0.15 15.53 12.30
CA PHE A 599 -0.02 14.36 13.14
C PHE A 599 0.94 14.60 14.29
N LYS A 600 0.77 13.81 15.35
CA LYS A 600 1.67 13.77 16.50
C LYS A 600 1.70 12.34 17.02
N VAL A 601 2.90 11.79 17.16
CA VAL A 601 3.18 10.48 17.77
C VAL A 601 4.01 10.75 19.02
N GLU A 602 3.48 10.41 20.19
CA GLU A 602 4.16 10.57 21.48
C GLU A 602 4.44 9.23 22.15
N ASN A 603 5.30 9.25 23.17
CA ASN A 603 5.69 8.10 23.98
C ASN A 603 6.51 7.04 23.23
N ILE A 604 7.22 7.45 22.17
CA ILE A 604 8.15 6.57 21.46
C ILE A 604 9.31 6.24 22.39
N THR A 605 9.56 4.95 22.65
CA THR A 605 10.61 4.50 23.57
C THR A 605 11.94 4.38 22.84
N LEU A 606 12.96 5.12 23.29
CA LEU A 606 14.33 5.02 22.81
C LEU A 606 15.10 4.01 23.66
N LEU A 607 15.85 3.14 22.99
CA LEU A 607 16.67 2.12 23.62
C LEU A 607 18.16 2.42 23.44
N PRO A 608 19.01 2.02 24.40
CA PRO A 608 20.44 2.12 24.22
C PRO A 608 20.95 1.01 23.29
N THR A 609 21.52 1.39 22.15
CA THR A 609 22.15 0.46 21.20
C THR A 609 23.67 0.38 21.40
N LEU A 610 24.28 -0.75 21.04
CA LEU A 610 25.72 -0.99 21.20
C LEU A 610 26.55 -0.15 20.22
N GLU A 611 27.82 0.12 20.56
CA GLU A 611 28.72 0.90 19.71
C GLU A 611 29.12 0.09 18.47
N ASN A 612 28.65 0.53 17.28
CA ASN A 612 28.98 -0.11 16.01
C ASN A 612 30.16 0.62 15.31
N PRO A 613 31.35 0.00 15.19
CA PRO A 613 32.50 0.57 14.49
C PRO A 613 32.47 0.40 12.96
N ALA A 614 31.57 -0.44 12.42
CA ALA A 614 31.51 -0.85 11.01
C ALA A 614 30.73 0.12 10.09
N ALA A 615 29.97 1.06 10.65
CA ALA A 615 29.28 2.17 9.97
C ALA A 615 28.08 1.84 9.05
N THR A 616 27.65 0.57 8.92
CA THR A 616 26.48 0.17 8.12
C THR A 616 25.15 0.55 8.79
N TYR A 617 25.07 0.43 10.12
CA TYR A 617 23.95 0.91 10.93
C TYR A 617 24.42 1.87 12.03
N PRO A 618 23.69 2.95 12.33
CA PRO A 618 24.07 3.86 13.40
C PRO A 618 23.93 3.20 14.79
N GLY A 619 25.03 2.65 15.31
CA GLY A 619 25.12 2.19 16.71
C GLY A 619 25.41 3.33 17.71
N ASN A 620 25.71 3.00 18.96
CA ASN A 620 26.07 3.93 20.06
C ASN A 620 24.90 4.80 20.55
N GLY A 621 23.78 4.15 20.91
CA GLY A 621 22.58 4.79 21.42
C GLY A 621 21.68 5.41 20.35
N TRP A 622 22.06 5.36 19.08
CA TRP A 622 21.19 5.83 18.00
C TRP A 622 20.04 4.85 17.75
N ASN A 623 18.86 5.40 17.57
CA ASN A 623 17.62 4.71 17.24
C ASN A 623 17.12 5.29 15.91
N ARG A 624 16.70 4.41 14.99
CA ARG A 624 16.05 4.78 13.74
C ARG A 624 14.54 4.64 13.90
N ILE A 625 13.83 5.75 13.76
CA ILE A 625 12.37 5.78 13.84
C ILE A 625 11.83 6.03 12.44
N LEU A 626 11.02 5.09 11.93
CA LEU A 626 10.32 5.23 10.65
C LEU A 626 8.86 5.60 10.90
N VAL A 627 8.34 6.51 10.07
CA VAL A 627 6.93 6.91 10.07
C VAL A 627 6.35 6.64 8.68
N TYR A 628 5.56 5.58 8.58
CA TYR A 628 4.89 5.16 7.35
C TYR A 628 3.54 5.84 7.22
N ALA A 629 3.19 6.23 6.00
CA ALA A 629 1.93 6.85 5.66
C ALA A 629 1.34 6.23 4.40
N GLY A 630 0.32 5.38 4.58
CA GLY A 630 -0.38 4.69 3.50
C GLY A 630 -1.55 5.51 2.95
N GLY A 631 -1.52 5.83 1.66
CA GLY A 631 -2.60 6.51 0.94
C GLY A 631 -3.37 5.55 0.03
N VAL A 632 -4.70 5.52 0.15
CA VAL A 632 -5.58 4.78 -0.77
C VAL A 632 -6.45 5.72 -1.57
N ALA A 633 -6.88 5.28 -2.73
CA ALA A 633 -7.84 6.03 -3.51
C ALA A 633 -9.21 6.08 -2.82
N PHE A 634 -9.82 7.26 -2.79
CA PHE A 634 -11.10 7.48 -2.11
C PHE A 634 -12.25 6.62 -2.65
N ASP A 635 -12.22 6.29 -3.93
CA ASP A 635 -13.24 5.46 -4.59
C ASP A 635 -12.98 3.95 -4.44
N SER A 636 -11.84 3.56 -3.88
CA SER A 636 -11.46 2.16 -3.63
C SER A 636 -10.70 2.05 -2.30
N PRO A 637 -11.38 2.22 -1.16
CA PRO A 637 -10.73 2.28 0.15
C PRO A 637 -10.05 0.97 0.59
N ASN A 638 -10.37 -0.15 -0.06
CA ASN A 638 -9.81 -1.47 0.22
C ASN A 638 -8.77 -1.89 -0.83
N SER A 639 -8.29 -0.97 -1.68
CA SER A 639 -7.16 -1.27 -2.56
C SER A 639 -5.85 -1.21 -1.78
N PHE A 640 -4.81 -1.78 -2.38
CA PHE A 640 -3.42 -1.55 -1.97
C PHE A 640 -3.15 -0.08 -1.72
N ALA A 641 -2.54 0.20 -0.57
CA ALA A 641 -2.11 1.54 -0.22
C ALA A 641 -0.75 1.82 -0.86
N ARG A 642 -0.56 3.07 -1.26
CA ARG A 642 0.77 3.56 -1.62
C ARG A 642 1.40 4.18 -0.38
N TYR A 643 2.54 3.67 0.01
CA TYR A 643 3.23 4.08 1.21
C TYR A 643 4.31 5.11 0.92
N ARG A 644 4.35 6.13 1.78
CA ARG A 644 5.51 7.01 1.92
C ARG A 644 6.05 6.90 3.32
N VAL A 645 7.36 6.97 3.45
CA VAL A 645 8.07 6.85 4.73
C VAL A 645 8.87 8.11 5.00
N ALA A 646 8.93 8.49 6.27
CA ALA A 646 9.85 9.50 6.78
C ALA A 646 10.73 8.87 7.86
N CYS A 647 12.01 9.20 7.86
CA CYS A 647 12.97 8.65 8.82
C CYS A 647 13.51 9.71 9.78
N VAL A 648 13.59 9.36 11.07
CA VAL A 648 14.13 10.20 12.15
C VAL A 648 15.18 9.43 12.93
N MET A 649 16.35 10.04 13.10
CA MET A 649 17.38 9.53 14.00
C MET A 649 17.28 10.20 15.37
N ALA A 650 17.29 9.40 16.44
CA ALA A 650 17.37 9.92 17.80
C ALA A 650 18.39 9.14 18.62
N ASN A 651 19.22 9.83 19.40
CA ASN A 651 20.20 9.18 20.26
C ASN A 651 19.72 9.16 21.71
N TYR A 652 19.88 8.03 22.39
CA TYR A 652 19.69 7.88 23.82
C TYR A 652 20.85 7.10 24.45
N TYR A 653 21.51 7.72 25.44
CA TYR A 653 22.62 7.11 26.17
C TYR A 653 22.39 7.20 27.70
N PRO A 654 22.16 6.06 28.37
CA PRO A 654 21.70 6.03 29.76
C PRO A 654 22.79 6.40 30.77
N ASP A 655 24.06 6.08 30.51
CA ASP A 655 25.20 6.34 31.42
C ASP A 655 25.51 7.85 31.59
N GLY A 656 24.85 8.71 30.80
CA GLY A 656 24.89 10.17 30.95
C GLY A 656 23.52 10.84 31.05
N ASN A 657 22.42 10.06 31.02
CA ASN A 657 21.06 10.55 30.75
C ASN A 657 21.03 11.54 29.57
N TYR A 658 21.78 11.20 28.53
CA TYR A 658 21.93 12.02 27.34
C TYR A 658 20.89 11.59 26.31
N ARG A 659 20.21 12.57 25.73
CA ARG A 659 19.27 12.38 24.62
C ARG A 659 19.53 13.43 23.55
N ASN A 660 19.50 13.00 22.29
CA ASN A 660 19.54 13.88 21.12
C ASN A 660 18.33 13.59 20.22
N PRO A 661 17.41 14.55 20.00
CA PRO A 661 17.45 15.93 20.46
C PRO A 661 17.19 16.05 21.98
N PRO A 662 17.82 17.00 22.69
CA PRO A 662 17.59 17.19 24.13
C PRO A 662 16.14 17.48 24.50
N SER A 663 15.38 18.08 23.56
CA SER A 663 13.95 18.36 23.71
C SER A 663 13.09 17.10 23.75
N GLY A 664 13.59 15.96 23.26
CA GLY A 664 12.79 14.75 23.00
C GLY A 664 11.70 14.99 21.96
N ARG A 665 11.87 15.99 21.07
CA ARG A 665 10.87 16.38 20.08
C ARG A 665 11.51 16.60 18.72
N VAL A 666 10.97 15.94 17.70
CA VAL A 666 11.35 16.12 16.30
C VAL A 666 10.14 16.58 15.51
N GLN A 667 10.37 17.50 14.57
CA GLN A 667 9.34 17.98 13.67
C GLN A 667 9.63 17.48 12.25
N LEU A 668 8.64 16.85 11.62
CA LEU A 668 8.66 16.41 10.23
C LEU A 668 7.84 17.37 9.36
N ASP A 669 8.35 17.64 8.17
CA ASP A 669 7.68 18.39 7.12
C ASP A 669 7.21 17.44 6.01
N GLU A 670 6.25 17.85 5.17
CA GLU A 670 5.76 17.03 4.05
C GLU A 670 6.87 16.57 3.11
N SER A 671 7.94 17.36 2.96
CA SER A 671 9.09 17.02 2.13
C SER A 671 9.99 15.93 2.71
N ASP A 672 9.81 15.59 3.99
CA ASP A 672 10.57 14.51 4.65
C ASP A 672 9.94 13.13 4.35
N PHE A 673 8.77 13.07 3.70
CA PHE A 673 8.11 11.83 3.29
C PHE A 673 8.44 11.51 1.82
N VAL A 674 9.12 10.39 1.61
CA VAL A 674 9.47 9.84 0.29
C VAL A 674 8.70 8.55 0.01
N GLU A 675 8.47 8.21 -1.25
CA GLU A 675 7.85 6.90 -1.60
C GLU A 675 8.79 5.78 -1.12
N VAL A 676 8.22 4.68 -0.63
CA VAL A 676 9.00 3.56 -0.05
C VAL A 676 10.01 3.00 -1.07
N ALA A 677 9.58 2.80 -2.32
CA ALA A 677 10.44 2.38 -3.44
C ALA A 677 11.65 3.29 -3.73
N ASP A 678 11.60 4.56 -3.32
CA ASP A 678 12.68 5.53 -3.53
C ASP A 678 13.48 5.83 -2.24
N PHE A 679 13.13 5.21 -1.12
CA PHE A 679 13.66 5.55 0.20
C PHE A 679 15.12 5.09 0.36
N ASN A 680 15.99 6.00 0.79
CA ASN A 680 17.36 5.65 1.18
C ASN A 680 17.64 6.14 2.60
N ALA A 681 17.88 5.21 3.52
CA ALA A 681 18.13 5.54 4.92
C ALA A 681 19.37 6.45 5.14
N ASP A 682 20.39 6.40 4.28
CA ASP A 682 21.57 7.25 4.42
C ASP A 682 21.33 8.70 3.98
N GLU A 683 20.36 8.92 3.08
CA GLU A 683 20.08 10.25 2.51
C GLU A 683 18.84 10.90 3.12
N ASP A 684 17.80 10.13 3.40
CA ASP A 684 16.46 10.62 3.78
C ASP A 684 16.24 10.68 5.30
N CYS A 685 17.09 10.03 6.10
CA CYS A 685 16.98 10.07 7.55
C CYS A 685 17.35 11.45 8.12
N LYS A 686 16.42 12.04 8.87
CA LYS A 686 16.60 13.34 9.52
C LYS A 686 17.40 13.22 10.81
N TRP A 687 18.55 13.90 10.85
CA TRP A 687 19.41 13.99 12.04
C TRP A 687 19.11 15.26 12.87
N PRO A 688 19.06 15.15 14.22
CA PRO A 688 18.66 16.23 15.13
C PRO A 688 19.72 17.32 15.37
#